data_AF-A0A914I7P9-F1
#
_entry.id   AF-A0A914I7P9-F1
#
_cell.length_a   1.000
_cell.length_b   1.000
_cell.length_c   1.000
_cell.angle_alpha   90.00
_cell.angle_beta   90.00
_cell.angle_gamma   90.00
#
_symmetry.space_group_name_H-M   'P 1'
#
loop_
_entity.id
_entity.type
_entity.pdbx_description
1 polymer ?
#
loop_
_entity_poly.entity_id
_entity_poly.type
_entity_poly.pdbx_seq_one_letter_code
_entity_poly.pdbx_strand_id
1 'polypeptide(L)'
;MSSRREILFLQCIVLLALISVRIATQPHEISIPTDVQIVSAVRNVDLTTQIVKVKTDYELKNGGKEDLSSFVHVMSADEAARLSWMSAYESGKESNKFRVSRVKVKGASTEFVFHKIELLNMFVSGANIKLTVDYALTEYLVPSPTEIVQSENQLVIFSGTANVLSVYSVTKESCAYKIGTSKPISFTEMTPSKHTADKISYGPYENSKPYAKKAIVIHYENNAPFLVATMVERIIEVSHWGGNIAVEENVEILHKGAKLKGSFSRLDFQMDRRGARQPVIKTFKTILPAASDDIYYRDEIGNISTSNVYPRSDRVEVELRPRFPLFGGWRTNYVLGYNVPSTSFLYQFGFNFALKMKMMDRLFDNAVVEKLRVKIILPEMSKNIKLITPYSVKRLPDEVHKTYLDTFGRPVIVLEKENLINNHIQTFTLYYDFERIYMLREPLFVVAAFGTLFLAAIILFRLDFSIASKEDKETASGHQKREKRVGLRGTSREMLCRPSTRSCPCAYFAILPFALHTQSTQNPTKISPLAGPAVRLLLAHYNLKTDGLKPSGPKKNILKSDVLSYISAKKLCPAIMDTPSSKMNLNNEVVKTSSHPTISHKLSGHAYLDLPLSSMRLTIAKRLSQSKKSIPHAYASAFITADQIMDLRRRLSERTELKLSMNDFIIKACALALRSVPELNVQWCDGSIRRIPSVDISIAVATPNGLITPILFNVDQLALDQISGRLRELAGRARDGRLRPEEFQGGTFTISNLGMFGSVSNFTAIINPPQAAILAIGGMEKHFEPDGTKRPKLVSEFGVTLCYDARAIEWQTAKRFLDIVKNALTSPESLLVGIEHLFEDEEANLEEMDKHPFEANTKIGKDDEELVKLLLR
;
A
#
# COMPACT_ATOMS: atom_id res chain seq x y z
N MET A 1 61.02 40.87 23.59
CA MET A 1 59.77 41.31 24.25
C MET A 1 58.52 41.20 23.36
N SER A 2 58.61 41.00 22.03
CA SER A 2 57.44 40.89 21.13
C SER A 2 56.64 39.59 21.29
N SER A 3 57.31 38.44 21.33
CA SER A 3 56.64 37.12 21.38
C SER A 3 55.83 36.87 22.67
N ARG A 4 56.25 37.41 23.82
CA ARG A 4 55.48 37.29 25.08
C ARG A 4 54.19 38.10 25.06
N ARG A 5 54.12 39.22 24.34
CA ARG A 5 52.90 40.03 24.22
C ARG A 5 51.87 39.36 23.31
N GLU A 6 52.30 38.72 22.23
CA GLU A 6 51.41 37.96 21.34
C GLU A 6 50.82 36.72 22.02
N ILE A 7 51.61 36.00 22.84
CA ILE A 7 51.12 34.85 23.60
C ILE A 7 50.09 35.28 24.66
N LEU A 8 50.33 36.40 25.36
CA LEU A 8 49.37 36.96 26.32
C LEU A 8 48.09 37.44 25.63
N PHE A 9 48.20 38.02 24.43
CA PHE A 9 47.05 38.46 23.65
C PHE A 9 46.20 37.28 23.16
N LEU A 10 46.85 36.22 22.67
CA LEU A 10 46.19 34.99 22.25
C LEU A 10 45.54 34.26 23.43
N GLN A 11 46.20 34.24 24.60
CA GLN A 11 45.62 33.69 25.84
C GLN A 11 44.41 34.50 26.30
N CYS A 12 44.43 35.83 26.21
CA CYS A 12 43.27 36.67 26.50
C CYS A 12 42.11 36.43 25.53
N ILE A 13 42.39 36.23 24.22
CA ILE A 13 41.35 35.91 23.23
C ILE A 13 40.75 34.53 23.51
N VAL A 14 41.58 33.53 23.83
CA VAL A 14 41.11 32.19 24.20
C VAL A 14 40.32 32.24 25.51
N LEU A 15 40.74 33.04 26.49
CA LEU A 15 40.01 33.22 27.76
C LEU A 15 38.66 33.92 27.53
N LEU A 16 38.62 34.97 26.70
CA LEU A 16 37.39 35.67 26.31
C LEU A 16 36.46 34.75 25.50
N ALA A 17 37.00 33.90 24.63
CA ALA A 17 36.24 32.88 23.91
C ALA A 17 35.70 31.79 24.86
N LEU A 18 36.48 31.37 25.87
CA LEU A 18 36.03 30.42 26.88
C LEU A 18 34.98 31.01 27.83
N ILE A 19 35.09 32.31 28.15
CA ILE A 19 34.10 33.04 28.95
C ILE A 19 32.80 33.24 28.15
N SER A 20 32.88 33.59 26.87
CA SER A 20 31.69 33.72 26.02
C SER A 20 31.00 32.37 25.76
N VAL A 21 31.77 31.28 25.61
CA VAL A 21 31.23 29.90 25.55
C VAL A 21 30.61 29.48 26.90
N ARG A 22 31.18 29.90 28.04
CA ARG A 22 30.56 29.66 29.36
C ARG A 22 29.27 30.45 29.58
N ILE A 23 29.16 31.67 29.06
CA ILE A 23 27.93 32.47 29.14
C ILE A 23 26.84 31.87 28.23
N ALA A 24 27.21 31.33 27.08
CA ALA A 24 26.27 30.67 26.15
C ALA A 24 25.73 29.31 26.64
N THR A 25 26.34 28.70 27.66
CA THR A 25 26.03 27.34 28.13
C THR A 25 25.31 27.28 29.49
N GLN A 26 25.03 28.41 30.13
CA GLN A 26 24.16 28.43 31.32
C GLN A 26 22.68 28.48 30.90
N PRO A 27 21.79 27.65 31.47
CA PRO A 27 20.36 27.82 31.29
C PRO A 27 19.97 29.20 31.83
N HIS A 28 19.40 30.06 30.99
CA HIS A 28 18.90 31.38 31.40
C HIS A 28 17.94 31.21 32.57
N GLU A 29 18.33 31.66 33.76
CA GLU A 29 17.43 31.74 34.91
C GLU A 29 16.54 32.97 34.74
N ILE A 30 15.22 32.76 34.68
CA ILE A 30 14.24 33.85 34.50
C ILE A 30 13.49 34.09 35.80
N SER A 31 13.37 35.36 36.19
CA SER A 31 12.45 35.84 37.22
C SER A 31 11.06 36.06 36.62
N ILE A 32 10.03 35.55 37.29
CA ILE A 32 8.66 35.63 36.78
C ILE A 32 8.03 36.96 37.21
N PRO A 33 7.45 37.75 36.27
CA PRO A 33 6.75 38.98 36.63
C PRO A 33 5.47 38.64 37.39
N THR A 34 5.28 39.21 38.58
CA THR A 34 4.10 38.99 39.43
C THR A 34 2.85 39.72 38.96
N ASP A 35 3.00 40.67 38.04
CA ASP A 35 1.96 41.66 37.70
C ASP A 35 1.04 41.20 36.56
N VAL A 36 1.32 40.03 35.96
CA VAL A 36 0.48 39.45 34.91
C VAL A 36 -0.63 38.62 35.53
N GLN A 37 -1.87 38.88 35.12
CA GLN A 37 -3.05 38.13 35.55
C GLN A 37 -3.69 37.42 34.37
N ILE A 38 -4.15 36.19 34.60
CA ILE A 38 -4.90 35.42 33.60
C ILE A 38 -6.39 35.63 33.89
N VAL A 39 -7.07 36.35 33.01
CA VAL A 39 -8.50 36.69 33.13
C VAL A 39 -9.37 35.44 32.91
N SER A 40 -9.02 34.66 31.90
CA SER A 40 -9.74 33.43 31.54
C SER A 40 -8.74 32.39 31.04
N ALA A 41 -8.88 31.15 31.51
CA ALA A 41 -8.12 30.01 31.00
C ALA A 41 -9.07 28.85 30.67
N VAL A 42 -9.10 28.44 29.41
CA VAL A 42 -9.91 27.30 28.95
C VAL A 42 -8.99 26.22 28.42
N ARG A 43 -8.96 25.06 29.07
CA ARG A 43 -8.15 23.91 28.66
C ARG A 43 -9.04 22.82 28.06
N ASN A 44 -8.85 22.54 26.79
CA ASN A 44 -9.49 21.42 26.08
C ASN A 44 -8.48 20.29 25.88
N VAL A 45 -8.83 19.09 26.33
CA VAL A 45 -8.01 17.88 26.24
C VAL A 45 -8.77 16.84 25.43
N ASP A 46 -8.21 16.41 24.30
CA ASP A 46 -8.76 15.34 23.47
C ASP A 46 -8.07 14.01 23.81
N LEU A 47 -8.86 13.06 24.33
CA LEU A 47 -8.46 11.72 24.75
C LEU A 47 -8.98 10.62 23.80
N THR A 48 -9.56 11.00 22.65
CA THR A 48 -10.15 10.05 21.69
C THR A 48 -9.12 9.20 20.96
N THR A 49 -7.90 9.70 20.79
CA THR A 49 -6.79 9.00 20.13
C THR A 49 -5.74 8.54 21.14
N GLN A 50 -4.76 7.72 20.72
CA GLN A 50 -3.64 7.34 21.59
C GLN A 50 -2.76 8.54 22.02
N ILE A 51 -2.75 9.61 21.22
CA ILE A 51 -2.06 10.87 21.50
C ILE A 51 -3.03 11.76 22.27
N VAL A 52 -2.61 12.27 23.42
CA VAL A 52 -3.37 13.25 24.18
C VAL A 52 -3.05 14.63 23.64
N LYS A 53 -4.04 15.28 23.02
CA LYS A 53 -3.90 16.63 22.45
C LYS A 53 -4.48 17.64 23.42
N VAL A 54 -3.69 18.62 23.82
CA VAL A 54 -4.09 19.63 24.80
C VAL A 54 -4.00 21.01 24.19
N LYS A 55 -5.14 21.68 24.12
CA LYS A 55 -5.25 23.08 23.68
C LYS A 55 -5.68 23.94 24.86
N THR A 56 -4.85 24.90 25.23
CA THR A 56 -5.13 25.83 26.33
C THR A 56 -5.22 27.25 25.79
N ASP A 57 -6.39 27.84 25.90
CA ASP A 57 -6.67 29.22 25.50
C ASP A 57 -6.59 30.11 26.75
N TYR A 58 -5.69 31.09 26.71
CA TYR A 58 -5.46 32.08 27.75
C TYR A 58 -5.92 33.47 27.30
N GLU A 59 -6.58 34.19 28.20
CA GLU A 59 -6.82 35.63 28.10
C GLU A 59 -5.97 36.32 29.16
N LEU A 60 -4.90 36.98 28.72
CA LEU A 60 -3.90 37.61 29.57
C LEU A 60 -4.19 39.10 29.70
N LYS A 61 -4.01 39.65 30.90
CA LYS A 61 -4.05 41.09 31.17
C LYS A 61 -2.74 41.52 31.83
N ASN A 62 -2.09 42.56 31.29
CA ASN A 62 -0.91 43.15 31.90
C ASN A 62 -1.34 44.14 32.98
N GLY A 63 -1.18 43.77 34.26
CA GLY A 63 -1.43 44.66 35.40
C GLY A 63 -0.21 45.49 35.82
N GLY A 64 0.96 45.24 35.22
CA GLY A 64 2.23 45.89 35.56
C GLY A 64 2.44 47.20 34.81
N LYS A 65 3.45 47.98 35.23
CA LYS A 65 3.88 49.21 34.54
C LYS A 65 4.84 48.97 33.38
N GLU A 66 5.42 47.78 33.31
CA GLU A 66 6.42 47.40 32.29
C GLU A 66 5.79 46.58 31.16
N ASP A 67 6.31 46.79 29.96
CA ASP A 67 5.91 46.05 28.77
C ASP A 67 6.65 44.71 28.71
N LEU A 68 5.91 43.63 28.51
CA LEU A 68 6.46 42.27 28.57
C LEU A 68 6.66 41.68 27.18
N SER A 69 7.81 41.04 26.96
CA SER A 69 8.12 40.35 25.69
C SER A 69 7.89 38.84 25.74
N SER A 70 7.58 38.29 26.93
CA SER A 70 7.43 36.85 27.09
C SER A 70 6.40 36.44 28.14
N PHE A 71 5.84 35.26 27.95
CA PHE A 71 4.90 34.60 28.85
C PHE A 71 5.44 33.21 29.22
N VAL A 72 5.24 32.79 30.48
CA VAL A 72 5.72 31.49 30.96
C VAL A 72 4.56 30.52 31.12
N HIS A 73 4.57 29.42 30.37
CA HIS A 73 3.66 28.29 30.51
C HIS A 73 4.27 27.21 31.40
N VAL A 74 3.46 26.58 32.24
CA VAL A 74 3.87 25.54 33.19
C VAL A 74 3.23 24.22 32.81
N MET A 75 4.00 23.15 32.93
CA MET A 75 3.53 21.78 32.81
C MET A 75 3.97 20.98 34.02
N SER A 76 3.22 19.94 34.36
CA SER A 76 3.68 18.97 35.35
C SER A 76 4.88 18.17 34.81
N ALA A 77 5.73 17.67 35.71
CA ALA A 77 6.86 16.83 35.33
C ALA A 77 6.43 15.59 34.52
N ASP A 78 5.28 15.00 34.88
CA ASP A 78 4.71 13.83 34.20
C ASP A 78 4.29 14.13 32.74
N GLU A 79 3.68 15.29 32.50
CA GLU A 79 3.34 15.75 31.14
C GLU A 79 4.60 16.13 30.37
N ALA A 80 5.55 16.81 31.01
CA ALA A 80 6.78 17.28 30.37
C ALA A 80 7.71 16.14 29.93
N ALA A 81 7.71 15.01 30.65
CA ALA A 81 8.46 13.80 30.28
C ALA A 81 7.92 13.16 28.99
N ARG A 82 6.59 13.26 28.76
CA ARG A 82 5.87 12.67 27.62
C ARG A 82 5.52 13.67 26.52
N LEU A 83 6.08 14.89 26.61
CA LEU A 83 5.86 15.94 25.63
C LEU A 83 6.58 15.62 24.31
N SER A 84 5.81 15.52 23.22
CA SER A 84 6.37 15.33 21.88
C SER A 84 6.48 16.65 21.13
N TRP A 85 5.41 17.44 21.13
CA TRP A 85 5.29 18.66 20.33
C TRP A 85 4.55 19.74 21.09
N MET A 86 4.96 20.99 20.92
CA MET A 86 4.30 22.16 21.50
C MET A 86 4.43 23.36 20.56
N SER A 87 3.36 24.14 20.48
CA SER A 87 3.32 25.42 19.79
C SER A 87 2.47 26.41 20.57
N ALA A 88 2.75 27.70 20.38
CA ALA A 88 1.95 28.79 20.93
C ALA A 88 1.71 29.81 19.83
N TYR A 89 0.51 30.40 19.78
CA TYR A 89 0.13 31.38 18.77
C TYR A 89 -0.98 32.31 19.30
N GLU A 90 -1.16 33.47 18.66
CA GLU A 90 -2.24 34.39 19.00
C GLU A 90 -3.59 33.81 18.56
N SER A 91 -4.60 33.85 19.41
CA SER A 91 -5.91 33.25 19.13
C SER A 91 -6.53 33.83 17.86
N GLY A 92 -6.76 32.98 16.86
CA GLY A 92 -7.29 33.37 15.54
C GLY A 92 -6.24 33.58 14.44
N LYS A 93 -4.94 33.55 14.76
CA LYS A 93 -3.83 33.67 13.80
C LYS A 93 -2.84 32.50 13.91
N GLU A 94 -3.26 31.32 13.48
CA GLU A 94 -2.46 30.08 13.61
C GLU A 94 -1.15 30.09 12.81
N SER A 95 -1.00 31.00 11.84
CA SER A 95 0.22 31.18 11.05
C SER A 95 1.38 31.78 11.85
N ASN A 96 1.08 32.62 12.84
CA ASN A 96 2.07 33.40 13.58
C ASN A 96 2.46 32.67 14.87
N LYS A 97 3.29 31.64 14.73
CA LYS A 97 3.76 30.83 15.86
C LYS A 97 4.82 31.58 16.65
N PHE A 98 4.62 31.63 17.97
CA PHE A 98 5.59 32.14 18.93
C PHE A 98 6.73 31.14 19.14
N ARG A 99 7.92 31.67 19.43
CA ARG A 99 9.08 30.83 19.79
C ARG A 99 8.90 30.30 21.20
N VAL A 100 9.00 28.98 21.35
CA VAL A 100 8.87 28.32 22.65
C VAL A 100 10.21 27.70 23.05
N SER A 101 10.66 27.98 24.26
CA SER A 101 11.92 27.47 24.81
C SER A 101 11.72 26.95 26.23
N ARG A 102 12.42 25.87 26.60
CA ARG A 102 12.41 25.36 27.98
C ARG A 102 13.34 26.21 28.85
N VAL A 103 12.88 26.60 30.03
CA VAL A 103 13.58 27.52 30.93
C VAL A 103 13.57 26.98 32.37
N LYS A 104 14.57 27.36 33.17
CA LYS A 104 14.57 27.14 34.63
C LYS A 104 14.20 28.43 35.35
N VAL A 105 13.31 28.34 36.33
CA VAL A 105 12.85 29.48 37.13
C VAL A 105 13.50 29.40 38.51
N LYS A 106 13.99 30.54 39.02
CA LYS A 106 14.59 30.63 40.36
C LYS A 106 13.56 30.29 41.44
N GLY A 107 13.89 29.33 42.32
CA GLY A 107 13.04 28.96 43.47
C GLY A 107 11.84 28.07 43.15
N ALA A 108 11.70 27.57 41.93
CA ALA A 108 10.62 26.66 41.56
C ALA A 108 10.89 25.20 41.94
N SER A 109 9.85 24.47 42.33
CA SER A 109 9.95 23.03 42.63
C SER A 109 10.25 22.21 41.37
N THR A 110 10.93 21.08 41.55
CA THR A 110 11.25 20.13 40.46
C THR A 110 10.01 19.42 39.88
N GLU A 111 8.84 19.58 40.51
CA GLU A 111 7.58 19.01 40.05
C GLU A 111 7.04 19.70 38.78
N PHE A 112 7.54 20.91 38.49
CA PHE A 112 7.07 21.72 37.37
C PHE A 112 8.17 22.00 36.36
N VAL A 113 7.79 21.95 35.07
CA VAL A 113 8.67 22.31 33.97
C VAL A 113 8.11 23.55 33.28
N PHE A 114 8.99 24.53 33.06
CA PHE A 114 8.62 25.85 32.55
C PHE A 114 9.02 26.01 31.08
N HIS A 115 8.11 26.58 30.32
CA HIS A 115 8.31 26.92 28.91
C HIS A 115 8.06 28.41 28.71
N LYS A 116 9.09 29.12 28.28
CA LYS A 116 9.02 30.54 27.91
C LYS A 116 8.52 30.64 26.48
N ILE A 117 7.45 31.41 26.30
CA ILE A 117 6.83 31.76 25.03
C ILE A 117 7.20 33.22 24.74
N GLU A 118 7.93 33.45 23.65
CA GLU A 118 8.33 34.79 23.22
C GLU A 118 7.26 35.39 22.30
N LEU A 119 6.70 36.51 22.72
CA LEU A 119 5.64 37.21 22.00
C LEU A 119 6.26 37.99 20.84
N LEU A 120 5.58 38.00 19.69
CA LEU A 120 6.03 38.77 18.51
C LEU A 120 5.95 40.28 18.74
N ASN A 121 4.89 40.72 19.42
CA ASN A 121 4.67 42.12 19.79
C ASN A 121 4.81 42.27 21.30
N MET A 122 5.34 43.42 21.74
CA MET A 122 5.45 43.74 23.16
C MET A 122 4.04 43.84 23.78
N PHE A 123 3.89 43.22 24.96
CA PHE A 123 2.64 43.22 25.70
C PHE A 123 2.54 44.49 26.55
N VAL A 124 1.90 45.49 25.96
CA VAL A 124 1.76 46.84 26.56
C VAL A 124 1.00 46.79 27.88
N SER A 125 1.43 47.59 28.85
CA SER A 125 0.74 47.79 30.13
C SER A 125 -0.78 48.07 29.94
N GLY A 126 -1.63 47.34 30.66
CA GLY A 126 -3.08 47.48 30.61
C GLY A 126 -3.79 46.81 29.41
N ALA A 127 -3.04 46.31 28.42
CA ALA A 127 -3.62 45.61 27.27
C ALA A 127 -4.07 44.18 27.63
N ASN A 128 -4.98 43.64 26.82
CA ASN A 128 -5.38 42.24 26.87
C ASN A 128 -4.89 41.50 25.62
N ILE A 129 -4.31 40.31 25.79
CA ILE A 129 -3.88 39.43 24.68
C ILE A 129 -4.51 38.06 24.86
N LYS A 130 -5.00 37.49 23.74
CA LYS A 130 -5.50 36.11 23.70
C LYS A 130 -4.44 35.20 23.10
N LEU A 131 -3.96 34.25 23.90
CA LEU A 131 -2.88 33.34 23.56
C LEU A 131 -3.41 31.90 23.60
N THR A 132 -3.12 31.12 22.57
CA THR A 132 -3.41 29.69 22.55
C THR A 132 -2.10 28.91 22.62
N VAL A 133 -2.03 27.93 23.53
CA VAL A 133 -0.92 26.98 23.65
C VAL A 133 -1.45 25.59 23.32
N ASP A 134 -0.90 24.98 22.26
CA ASP A 134 -1.28 23.66 21.79
C ASP A 134 -0.09 22.71 21.92
N TYR A 135 -0.29 21.57 22.58
CA TYR A 135 0.74 20.56 22.75
C TYR A 135 0.18 19.15 22.74
N ALA A 136 1.04 18.20 22.41
CA ALA A 136 0.70 16.79 22.28
C ALA A 136 1.58 15.92 23.17
N LEU A 137 0.94 15.03 23.92
CA LEU A 137 1.57 14.05 24.80
C LEU A 137 1.44 12.65 24.20
N THR A 138 2.54 11.91 24.18
CA THR A 138 2.61 10.53 23.69
C THR A 138 2.70 9.57 24.88
N GLU A 139 2.19 8.34 24.73
CA GLU A 139 2.28 7.29 25.76
C GLU A 139 1.75 7.69 27.15
N TYR A 140 0.77 8.60 27.18
CA TYR A 140 0.21 9.12 28.42
C TYR A 140 -0.99 8.28 28.92
N LEU A 141 -1.69 7.60 28.01
CA LEU A 141 -2.83 6.74 28.31
C LEU A 141 -2.36 5.34 28.70
N VAL A 142 -2.76 4.88 29.88
CA VAL A 142 -2.36 3.56 30.41
C VAL A 142 -3.52 2.56 30.27
N PRO A 143 -3.35 1.43 29.57
CA PRO A 143 -4.37 0.39 29.50
C PRO A 143 -4.62 -0.23 30.88
N SER A 144 -5.88 -0.31 31.29
CA SER A 144 -6.30 -0.95 32.55
C SER A 144 -7.66 -1.65 32.37
N PRO A 145 -7.70 -2.99 32.30
CA PRO A 145 -6.61 -3.92 32.60
C PRO A 145 -5.48 -3.90 31.55
N THR A 146 -4.27 -4.29 31.98
CA THR A 146 -3.08 -4.35 31.09
C THR A 146 -3.17 -5.46 30.05
N GLU A 147 -4.01 -6.48 30.32
CA GLU A 147 -4.24 -7.64 29.48
C GLU A 147 -5.75 -7.84 29.29
N ILE A 148 -6.18 -8.10 28.06
CA ILE A 148 -7.58 -8.32 27.68
C ILE A 148 -7.73 -9.58 26.83
N VAL A 149 -8.87 -10.27 26.96
CA VAL A 149 -9.20 -11.39 26.07
C VAL A 149 -9.60 -10.85 24.70
N GLN A 150 -9.47 -11.68 23.66
CA GLN A 150 -9.80 -11.31 22.27
C GLN A 150 -11.20 -10.69 22.10
N SER A 151 -12.20 -11.10 22.91
CA SER A 151 -13.59 -10.62 22.86
C SER A 151 -13.85 -9.33 23.65
N GLU A 152 -12.90 -8.86 24.46
CA GLU A 152 -13.07 -7.70 25.35
C GLU A 152 -12.68 -6.39 24.66
N ASN A 153 -13.22 -5.28 25.16
CA ASN A 153 -12.86 -3.93 24.69
C ASN A 153 -11.68 -3.40 25.51
N GLN A 154 -10.91 -2.48 24.93
CA GLN A 154 -9.79 -1.86 25.62
C GLN A 154 -10.29 -0.71 26.50
N LEU A 155 -9.84 -0.72 27.74
CA LEU A 155 -10.11 0.32 28.73
C LEU A 155 -8.81 1.02 29.10
N VAL A 156 -8.86 2.34 29.28
CA VAL A 156 -7.67 3.16 29.54
C VAL A 156 -7.91 4.14 30.67
N ILE A 157 -6.85 4.41 31.43
CA ILE A 157 -6.82 5.38 32.50
C ILE A 157 -6.02 6.59 32.05
N PHE A 158 -6.59 7.78 32.29
CA PHE A 158 -5.94 9.07 32.14
C PHE A 158 -5.84 9.76 33.50
N SER A 159 -4.63 10.19 33.88
CA SER A 159 -4.38 10.98 35.10
C SER A 159 -4.04 12.43 34.74
N GLY A 160 -4.85 13.40 35.15
CA GLY A 160 -4.65 14.81 34.78
C GLY A 160 -4.98 15.78 35.91
N THR A 161 -5.31 17.02 35.54
CA THR A 161 -5.69 18.06 36.52
C THR A 161 -7.05 18.69 36.19
N ALA A 162 -7.90 18.92 37.18
CA ALA A 162 -9.19 19.60 36.97
C ALA A 162 -9.04 21.11 36.71
N ASN A 163 -7.93 21.70 37.15
CA ASN A 163 -7.61 23.11 36.97
C ASN A 163 -6.46 23.30 35.99
N VAL A 164 -6.31 24.52 35.47
CA VAL A 164 -5.22 24.88 34.58
C VAL A 164 -3.99 25.19 35.42
N LEU A 165 -2.88 24.53 35.12
CA LEU A 165 -1.63 24.75 35.83
C LEU A 165 -0.96 26.03 35.30
N SER A 166 -0.78 27.02 36.17
CA SER A 166 -0.17 28.31 35.83
C SER A 166 0.73 28.84 36.95
N VAL A 167 1.73 29.67 36.59
CA VAL A 167 2.49 30.45 37.59
C VAL A 167 1.73 31.70 38.04
N TYR A 168 0.88 32.22 37.16
CA TYR A 168 0.10 33.41 37.41
C TYR A 168 -1.22 33.06 38.09
N SER A 169 -1.80 34.01 38.82
CA SER A 169 -3.16 33.87 39.36
C SER A 169 -4.18 33.88 38.23
N VAL A 170 -5.16 32.97 38.29
CA VAL A 170 -6.22 32.82 37.29
C VAL A 170 -7.56 33.22 37.88
N THR A 171 -8.25 34.20 37.29
CA THR A 171 -9.56 34.65 37.82
C THR A 171 -10.68 33.70 37.46
N LYS A 172 -10.70 33.15 36.24
CA LYS A 172 -11.69 32.15 35.80
C LYS A 172 -11.01 31.06 35.00
N GLU A 173 -11.28 29.81 35.34
CA GLU A 173 -10.74 28.67 34.60
C GLU A 173 -11.76 27.56 34.39
N SER A 174 -11.61 26.83 33.29
CA SER A 174 -12.43 25.68 32.94
C SER A 174 -11.62 24.64 32.18
N CYS A 175 -11.77 23.36 32.55
CA CYS A 175 -11.13 22.24 31.86
C CYS A 175 -12.18 21.32 31.24
N ALA A 176 -11.87 20.83 30.05
CA ALA A 176 -12.80 20.13 29.18
C ALA A 176 -12.10 18.90 28.58
N TYR A 177 -12.55 17.71 28.94
CA TYR A 177 -11.99 16.43 28.53
C TYR A 177 -12.94 15.72 27.57
N LYS A 178 -12.49 15.48 26.33
CA LYS A 178 -13.25 14.78 25.29
C LYS A 178 -12.81 13.32 25.23
N ILE A 179 -13.76 12.41 25.43
CA ILE A 179 -13.49 10.98 25.65
C ILE A 179 -13.89 10.14 24.42
N GLY A 180 -14.87 10.60 23.64
CA GLY A 180 -15.35 9.90 22.43
C GLY A 180 -16.27 8.72 22.70
N THR A 181 -16.51 8.38 23.97
CA THR A 181 -17.48 7.38 24.41
C THR A 181 -18.54 8.01 25.30
N SER A 182 -19.79 7.57 25.14
CA SER A 182 -20.96 8.18 25.80
C SER A 182 -21.03 7.97 27.32
N LYS A 183 -20.30 6.98 27.86
CA LYS A 183 -20.28 6.66 29.30
C LYS A 183 -18.86 6.25 29.74
N PRO A 184 -18.15 7.07 30.55
CA PRO A 184 -16.95 6.63 31.24
C PRO A 184 -17.30 5.61 32.33
N ILE A 185 -16.33 4.77 32.70
CA ILE A 185 -16.49 3.78 33.78
C ILE A 185 -16.42 4.47 35.13
N SER A 186 -15.40 5.29 35.32
CA SER A 186 -15.24 6.12 36.52
C SER A 186 -14.53 7.43 36.17
N PHE A 187 -14.87 8.49 36.89
CA PHE A 187 -14.15 9.76 36.84
C PHE A 187 -14.19 10.41 38.22
N THR A 188 -13.19 11.22 38.54
CA THR A 188 -13.16 11.95 39.82
C THR A 188 -14.23 13.03 39.83
N GLU A 189 -15.25 12.93 40.67
CA GLU A 189 -16.27 13.98 40.83
C GLU A 189 -15.72 15.11 41.71
N MET A 190 -15.77 16.35 41.21
CA MET A 190 -15.37 17.55 41.93
C MET A 190 -16.34 18.68 41.64
N THR A 191 -16.80 19.41 42.66
CA THR A 191 -17.77 20.49 42.46
C THR A 191 -17.09 21.77 41.94
N PRO A 192 -17.54 22.36 40.82
CA PRO A 192 -18.55 21.88 39.86
C PRO A 192 -17.94 21.00 38.75
N SER A 193 -18.52 19.82 38.53
CA SER A 193 -18.21 18.93 37.39
C SER A 193 -19.49 18.61 36.64
N LYS A 194 -19.43 18.66 35.31
CA LYS A 194 -20.55 18.32 34.42
C LYS A 194 -20.11 17.23 33.45
N HIS A 195 -20.96 16.22 33.29
CA HIS A 195 -20.77 15.18 32.28
C HIS A 195 -21.84 15.32 31.21
N THR A 196 -21.41 15.57 29.99
CA THR A 196 -22.19 15.42 28.76
C THR A 196 -21.73 14.13 28.08
N ALA A 197 -22.56 13.49 27.25
CA ALA A 197 -22.26 12.20 26.62
C ALA A 197 -20.78 12.00 26.21
N ASP A 198 -20.16 12.91 25.46
CA ASP A 198 -18.78 12.72 24.97
C ASP A 198 -17.72 13.56 25.69
N LYS A 199 -18.11 14.35 26.70
CA LYS A 199 -17.27 15.39 27.30
C LYS A 199 -17.48 15.52 28.82
N ILE A 200 -16.40 15.41 29.58
CA ILE A 200 -16.35 15.76 31.01
C ILE A 200 -15.81 17.18 31.14
N SER A 201 -16.54 18.05 31.84
CA SER A 201 -16.12 19.42 32.12
C SER A 201 -15.93 19.64 33.62
N TYR A 202 -14.80 20.25 34.00
CA TYR A 202 -14.48 20.65 35.36
C TYR A 202 -14.41 22.17 35.43
N GLY A 203 -15.03 22.75 36.46
CA GLY A 203 -15.20 24.19 36.59
C GLY A 203 -16.50 24.69 35.96
N PRO A 204 -16.73 26.01 35.94
CA PRO A 204 -15.73 27.05 36.17
C PRO A 204 -15.24 27.11 37.63
N TYR A 205 -13.93 27.26 37.83
CA TYR A 205 -13.33 27.64 39.12
C TYR A 205 -12.95 29.11 39.09
N GLU A 206 -13.08 29.79 40.23
CA GLU A 206 -12.78 31.21 40.38
C GLU A 206 -11.56 31.42 41.29
N ASN A 207 -10.71 32.38 40.93
CA ASN A 207 -9.57 32.87 41.70
C ASN A 207 -8.60 31.76 42.17
N SER A 208 -8.10 30.98 41.21
CA SER A 208 -7.13 29.92 41.46
C SER A 208 -5.74 30.50 41.73
N LYS A 209 -5.12 30.00 42.82
CA LYS A 209 -3.78 30.40 43.25
C LYS A 209 -2.72 29.90 42.25
N PRO A 210 -1.57 30.60 42.14
CA PRO A 210 -0.38 30.07 41.47
C PRO A 210 -0.05 28.64 41.89
N TYR A 211 0.30 27.79 40.93
CA TYR A 211 0.64 26.38 41.14
C TYR A 211 -0.45 25.50 41.78
N ALA A 212 -1.71 25.95 41.77
CA ALA A 212 -2.81 25.08 42.18
C ALA A 212 -2.80 23.80 41.32
N LYS A 213 -2.98 22.64 41.94
CA LYS A 213 -3.06 21.34 41.27
C LYS A 213 -4.13 20.49 41.93
N LYS A 214 -5.23 20.27 41.22
CA LYS A 214 -6.33 19.37 41.61
C LYS A 214 -6.28 18.14 40.72
N ALA A 215 -5.77 17.03 41.22
CA ALA A 215 -5.61 15.81 40.43
C ALA A 215 -6.96 15.16 40.06
N ILE A 216 -7.06 14.62 38.85
CA ILE A 216 -8.20 13.82 38.39
C ILE A 216 -7.73 12.51 37.79
N VAL A 217 -8.59 11.51 37.86
CA VAL A 217 -8.43 10.24 37.16
C VAL A 217 -9.71 9.97 36.36
N ILE A 218 -9.55 9.59 35.10
CA ILE A 218 -10.65 9.24 34.19
C ILE A 218 -10.37 7.84 33.65
N HIS A 219 -11.31 6.91 33.86
CA HIS A 219 -11.28 5.54 33.33
C HIS A 219 -12.41 5.36 32.32
N TYR A 220 -12.05 5.03 31.09
CA TYR A 220 -13.00 4.96 29.98
C TYR A 220 -12.59 3.92 28.93
N GLU A 221 -13.52 3.60 28.04
CA GLU A 221 -13.28 2.69 26.91
C GLU A 221 -12.58 3.43 25.76
N ASN A 222 -11.46 2.90 25.29
CA ASN A 222 -10.76 3.43 24.12
C ASN A 222 -10.23 2.30 23.27
N ASN A 223 -10.97 1.94 22.22
CA ASN A 223 -10.58 0.92 21.26
C ASN A 223 -9.75 1.49 20.09
N ALA A 224 -9.31 2.74 20.15
CA ALA A 224 -8.41 3.27 19.13
C ALA A 224 -7.11 2.44 19.11
N PRO A 225 -6.51 2.21 17.93
CA PRO A 225 -5.27 1.44 17.84
C PRO A 225 -4.10 2.21 18.45
N PHE A 226 -3.47 1.62 19.47
CA PHE A 226 -2.31 2.20 20.13
C PHE A 226 -1.04 1.75 19.40
N LEU A 227 -0.84 2.29 18.20
CA LEU A 227 0.25 1.91 17.32
C LEU A 227 1.45 2.84 17.47
N VAL A 228 2.60 2.26 17.82
CA VAL A 228 3.84 3.01 18.02
C VAL A 228 4.90 2.44 17.10
N ALA A 229 5.53 3.30 16.30
CA ALA A 229 6.73 2.93 15.56
C ALA A 229 7.93 3.09 16.50
N THR A 230 8.52 1.97 16.92
CA THR A 230 9.65 1.95 17.87
C THR A 230 10.91 2.49 17.21
N MET A 231 11.16 2.08 15.98
CA MET A 231 12.27 2.57 15.17
C MET A 231 11.81 2.79 13.74
N VAL A 232 12.12 3.97 13.21
CA VAL A 232 11.96 4.30 11.80
C VAL A 232 13.33 4.67 11.27
N GLU A 233 13.89 3.85 10.41
CA GLU A 233 15.10 4.18 9.66
C GLU A 233 14.70 4.55 8.24
N ARG A 234 14.80 5.84 7.92
CA ARG A 234 14.51 6.40 6.61
C ARG A 234 15.81 6.64 5.87
N ILE A 235 16.00 5.94 4.77
CA ILE A 235 17.17 6.05 3.90
C ILE A 235 16.73 6.80 2.63
N ILE A 236 17.43 7.88 2.32
CA ILE A 236 17.19 8.72 1.15
C ILE A 236 18.46 8.66 0.31
N GLU A 237 18.41 8.00 -0.84
CA GLU A 237 19.53 7.90 -1.77
C GLU A 237 19.33 8.80 -2.98
N VAL A 238 20.26 9.75 -3.17
CA VAL A 238 20.21 10.71 -4.28
C VAL A 238 21.08 10.23 -5.43
N SER A 239 20.47 9.99 -6.60
CA SER A 239 21.19 9.64 -7.83
C SER A 239 21.14 10.76 -8.87
N HIS A 240 22.30 11.17 -9.38
CA HIS A 240 22.37 12.14 -10.49
C HIS A 240 22.32 11.46 -11.87
N TRP A 241 22.51 10.14 -11.91
CA TRP A 241 22.42 9.33 -13.12
C TRP A 241 20.97 8.98 -13.47
N GLY A 242 20.23 8.43 -12.51
CA GLY A 242 18.89 7.89 -12.73
C GLY A 242 17.78 8.95 -12.80
N GLY A 243 18.11 10.22 -12.54
CA GLY A 243 17.11 11.29 -12.47
C GLY A 243 16.05 11.06 -11.38
N ASN A 244 16.33 10.21 -10.39
CA ASN A 244 15.42 9.85 -9.32
C ASN A 244 16.13 9.89 -7.95
N ILE A 245 15.32 9.91 -6.91
CA ILE A 245 15.72 9.78 -5.52
C ILE A 245 14.97 8.57 -4.98
N ALA A 246 15.71 7.57 -4.51
CA ALA A 246 15.14 6.39 -3.90
C ALA A 246 14.95 6.64 -2.41
N VAL A 247 13.76 6.34 -1.88
CA VAL A 247 13.47 6.42 -0.45
C VAL A 247 13.06 5.05 0.03
N GLU A 248 13.74 4.56 1.08
CA GLU A 248 13.42 3.30 1.76
C GLU A 248 13.19 3.58 3.24
N GLU A 249 12.06 3.14 3.78
CA GLU A 249 11.71 3.26 5.19
C GLU A 249 11.60 1.87 5.83
N ASN A 250 12.55 1.57 6.73
CA ASN A 250 12.48 0.41 7.60
C ASN A 250 11.71 0.80 8.87
N VAL A 251 10.54 0.22 9.05
CA VAL A 251 9.61 0.60 10.12
C VAL A 251 9.38 -0.60 11.03
N GLU A 252 9.81 -0.47 12.28
CA GLU A 252 9.44 -1.36 13.36
C GLU A 252 8.21 -0.83 14.09
N ILE A 253 7.19 -1.65 14.19
CA ILE A 253 5.90 -1.30 14.77
C ILE A 253 5.57 -2.21 15.94
N LEU A 254 5.12 -1.61 17.03
CA LEU A 254 4.61 -2.28 18.23
C LEU A 254 3.22 -1.74 18.57
N HIS A 255 2.27 -2.63 18.83
CA HIS A 255 0.99 -2.22 19.41
C HIS A 255 1.09 -2.15 20.94
N LYS A 256 1.12 -0.94 21.51
CA LYS A 256 1.21 -0.70 22.97
C LYS A 256 -0.13 -0.69 23.72
N GLY A 257 -1.20 -1.16 23.07
CA GLY A 257 -2.51 -1.30 23.70
C GLY A 257 -2.54 -2.40 24.77
N ALA A 258 -3.73 -2.70 25.29
CA ALA A 258 -3.89 -3.81 26.22
C ALA A 258 -3.47 -5.13 25.56
N LYS A 259 -2.60 -5.88 26.22
CA LYS A 259 -2.01 -7.11 25.67
C LYS A 259 -3.06 -8.21 25.52
N LEU A 260 -2.90 -9.06 24.51
CA LEU A 260 -3.79 -10.21 24.36
C LEU A 260 -3.54 -11.24 25.47
N LYS A 261 -4.58 -11.52 26.26
CA LYS A 261 -4.63 -12.56 27.26
C LYS A 261 -5.10 -13.88 26.64
N GLY A 262 -4.35 -14.95 26.87
CA GLY A 262 -4.68 -16.29 26.36
C GLY A 262 -4.26 -16.52 24.90
N SER A 263 -4.80 -17.57 24.29
CA SER A 263 -4.48 -17.96 22.92
C SER A 263 -5.28 -17.19 21.88
N PHE A 264 -4.64 -16.81 20.78
CA PHE A 264 -5.33 -16.26 19.61
C PHE A 264 -6.13 -17.35 18.89
N SER A 265 -7.42 -17.08 18.63
CA SER A 265 -8.31 -17.95 17.86
C SER A 265 -8.74 -17.24 16.58
N ARG A 266 -8.35 -17.81 15.43
CA ARG A 266 -8.74 -17.27 14.12
C ARG A 266 -10.25 -17.36 13.89
N LEU A 267 -10.90 -18.41 14.38
CA LEU A 267 -12.34 -18.58 14.24
C LEU A 267 -13.08 -17.45 14.97
N ASP A 268 -12.72 -17.19 16.22
CA ASP A 268 -13.34 -16.14 17.02
C ASP A 268 -13.06 -14.75 16.44
N PHE A 269 -11.87 -14.57 15.84
CA PHE A 269 -11.50 -13.32 15.16
C PHE A 269 -12.38 -13.05 13.94
N GLN A 270 -12.72 -14.09 13.20
CA GLN A 270 -13.59 -14.00 12.02
C GLN A 270 -15.07 -13.89 12.39
N MET A 271 -15.48 -14.48 13.52
CA MET A 271 -16.86 -14.42 14.02
C MET A 271 -17.20 -13.09 14.70
N ASP A 272 -16.20 -12.39 15.23
CA ASP A 272 -16.41 -11.13 15.94
C ASP A 272 -16.90 -10.00 15.00
N ARG A 273 -18.09 -9.49 15.31
CA ARG A 273 -18.82 -8.49 14.51
C ARG A 273 -18.50 -7.04 14.89
N ARG A 274 -17.64 -6.79 15.88
CA ARG A 274 -17.25 -5.43 16.30
C ARG A 274 -16.53 -4.62 15.21
N GLY A 275 -15.98 -5.29 14.20
CA GLY A 275 -15.41 -4.64 13.02
C GLY A 275 -14.25 -3.70 13.38
N ALA A 276 -14.43 -2.39 13.12
CA ALA A 276 -13.45 -1.35 13.41
C ALA A 276 -13.37 -0.96 14.91
N ARG A 277 -14.33 -1.40 15.74
CA ARG A 277 -14.30 -1.16 17.20
C ARG A 277 -13.41 -2.16 17.95
N GLN A 278 -12.81 -3.11 17.27
CA GLN A 278 -11.86 -4.03 17.91
C GLN A 278 -10.55 -3.28 18.21
N PRO A 279 -9.93 -3.47 19.39
CA PRO A 279 -8.61 -2.92 19.71
C PRO A 279 -7.51 -3.73 18.99
N VAL A 280 -7.54 -3.73 17.66
CA VAL A 280 -6.66 -4.51 16.80
C VAL A 280 -6.41 -3.77 15.49
N ILE A 281 -5.23 -3.95 14.91
CA ILE A 281 -4.86 -3.32 13.65
C ILE A 281 -4.87 -4.36 12.55
N LYS A 282 -5.73 -4.13 11.56
CA LYS A 282 -5.87 -4.98 10.37
C LYS A 282 -5.24 -4.36 9.15
N THR A 283 -5.32 -3.04 9.04
CA THR A 283 -4.79 -2.24 7.94
C THR A 283 -4.40 -0.88 8.50
N PHE A 284 -3.45 -0.22 7.86
CA PHE A 284 -3.12 1.18 8.11
C PHE A 284 -2.76 1.85 6.78
N LYS A 285 -2.98 3.16 6.71
CA LYS A 285 -2.83 3.95 5.48
C LYS A 285 -1.64 4.88 5.62
N THR A 286 -0.69 4.75 4.71
CA THR A 286 0.43 5.69 4.53
C THR A 286 0.14 6.65 3.38
N ILE A 287 0.71 7.85 3.44
CA ILE A 287 0.58 8.86 2.39
C ILE A 287 1.97 9.23 1.88
N LEU A 288 2.21 8.92 0.61
CA LEU A 288 3.44 9.20 -0.11
C LEU A 288 3.28 10.45 -1.00
N PRO A 289 4.39 11.08 -1.43
CA PRO A 289 4.36 12.14 -2.43
C PRO A 289 3.63 11.73 -3.72
N ALA A 290 3.04 12.69 -4.44
CA ALA A 290 2.28 12.43 -5.68
C ALA A 290 3.11 11.73 -6.78
N ALA A 291 4.41 12.06 -6.85
CA ALA A 291 5.33 11.54 -7.85
C ALA A 291 6.05 10.25 -7.39
N SER A 292 5.39 9.45 -6.54
CA SER A 292 5.99 8.20 -6.05
C SER A 292 5.72 7.06 -7.01
N ASP A 293 6.79 6.46 -7.52
CA ASP A 293 6.79 5.32 -8.42
C ASP A 293 7.53 4.12 -7.79
N ASP A 294 7.44 2.95 -8.41
CA ASP A 294 8.13 1.71 -7.96
C ASP A 294 7.93 1.36 -6.48
N ILE A 295 6.69 1.53 -6.00
CA ILE A 295 6.37 1.27 -4.59
C ILE A 295 6.45 -0.23 -4.31
N TYR A 296 7.28 -0.63 -3.36
CA TYR A 296 7.36 -2.01 -2.89
C TYR A 296 7.18 -2.10 -1.37
N TYR A 297 6.56 -3.19 -0.93
CA TYR A 297 6.24 -3.47 0.45
C TYR A 297 6.70 -4.88 0.82
N ARG A 298 7.74 -4.99 1.64
CA ARG A 298 8.37 -6.26 2.01
C ARG A 298 8.59 -6.38 3.52
N ASP A 299 8.75 -7.59 4.02
CA ASP A 299 9.37 -7.85 5.32
C ASP A 299 10.75 -8.49 5.14
N GLU A 300 11.37 -8.90 6.24
CA GLU A 300 12.65 -9.63 6.23
C GLU A 300 12.58 -10.97 5.48
N ILE A 301 11.39 -11.58 5.39
CA ILE A 301 11.18 -12.90 4.80
C ILE A 301 10.88 -12.79 3.30
N GLY A 302 10.37 -11.65 2.84
CA GLY A 302 10.16 -11.33 1.44
C GLY A 302 8.97 -10.42 1.19
N ASN A 303 8.45 -10.45 -0.03
CA ASN A 303 7.37 -9.56 -0.45
C ASN A 303 6.07 -9.79 0.34
N ILE A 304 5.33 -8.71 0.61
CA ILE A 304 3.97 -8.76 1.15
C ILE A 304 3.01 -8.24 0.08
N SER A 305 2.22 -9.15 -0.49
CA SER A 305 1.27 -8.83 -1.56
C SER A 305 -0.03 -8.17 -1.08
N THR A 306 -0.20 -7.97 0.23
CA THR A 306 -1.41 -7.38 0.82
C THR A 306 -1.27 -5.88 1.00
N SER A 307 -1.09 -5.16 -0.11
CA SER A 307 -1.11 -3.70 -0.17
C SER A 307 -1.97 -3.22 -1.33
N ASN A 308 -2.60 -2.05 -1.19
CA ASN A 308 -3.35 -1.39 -2.25
C ASN A 308 -2.82 0.03 -2.43
N VAL A 309 -2.56 0.44 -3.67
CA VAL A 309 -2.08 1.79 -4.01
C VAL A 309 -3.20 2.55 -4.70
N TYR A 310 -3.48 3.76 -4.23
CA TYR A 310 -4.47 4.67 -4.79
C TYR A 310 -3.79 5.99 -5.16
N PRO A 311 -3.38 6.19 -6.43
CA PRO A 311 -2.82 7.45 -6.88
C PRO A 311 -3.90 8.54 -6.89
N ARG A 312 -3.59 9.70 -6.31
CA ARG A 312 -4.39 10.93 -6.37
C ARG A 312 -3.56 12.01 -7.06
N SER A 313 -4.20 13.10 -7.47
CA SER A 313 -3.50 14.21 -8.13
C SER A 313 -2.46 14.91 -7.23
N ASP A 314 -2.67 14.90 -5.91
CA ASP A 314 -1.83 15.60 -4.93
C ASP A 314 -0.96 14.67 -4.07
N ARG A 315 -1.25 13.36 -4.05
CA ARG A 315 -0.58 12.36 -3.19
C ARG A 315 -0.79 10.95 -3.71
N VAL A 316 0.04 10.01 -3.24
CA VAL A 316 -0.24 8.58 -3.43
C VAL A 316 -0.62 7.99 -2.08
N GLU A 317 -1.81 7.40 -2.01
CA GLU A 317 -2.28 6.74 -0.79
C GLU A 317 -1.99 5.25 -0.87
N VAL A 318 -1.31 4.70 0.12
CA VAL A 318 -1.02 3.26 0.16
C VAL A 318 -1.65 2.65 1.40
N GLU A 319 -2.58 1.74 1.19
CA GLU A 319 -3.16 0.93 2.25
C GLU A 319 -2.29 -0.31 2.45
N LEU A 320 -1.71 -0.45 3.63
CA LEU A 320 -0.84 -1.55 4.01
C LEU A 320 -1.57 -2.49 4.96
N ARG A 321 -1.55 -3.78 4.65
CA ARG A 321 -2.01 -4.84 5.55
C ARG A 321 -0.82 -5.70 5.97
N PRO A 322 -0.48 -5.78 7.27
CA PRO A 322 0.54 -6.71 7.75
C PRO A 322 0.08 -8.16 7.57
N ARG A 323 1.02 -9.12 7.59
CA ARG A 323 0.74 -10.56 7.41
C ARG A 323 -0.25 -11.12 8.43
N PHE A 324 -0.25 -10.56 9.63
CA PHE A 324 -1.14 -10.91 10.72
C PHE A 324 -1.69 -9.64 11.38
N PRO A 325 -2.92 -9.67 11.93
CA PRO A 325 -3.46 -8.54 12.66
C PRO A 325 -2.63 -8.27 13.92
N LEU A 326 -2.39 -7.00 14.25
CA LEU A 326 -1.61 -6.65 15.45
C LEU A 326 -2.57 -6.49 16.63
N PHE A 327 -2.48 -7.39 17.61
CA PHE A 327 -3.05 -7.23 18.94
C PHE A 327 -2.06 -6.55 19.88
N GLY A 328 -2.51 -6.07 21.03
CA GLY A 328 -1.62 -5.45 22.01
C GLY A 328 -0.46 -6.38 22.41
N GLY A 329 0.74 -5.81 22.45
CA GLY A 329 2.00 -6.51 22.68
C GLY A 329 2.63 -7.13 21.44
N TRP A 330 1.93 -7.21 20.31
CA TRP A 330 2.49 -7.78 19.08
C TRP A 330 3.32 -6.72 18.35
N ARG A 331 4.43 -7.19 17.77
CA ARG A 331 5.34 -6.38 16.97
C ARG A 331 5.49 -6.94 15.56
N THR A 332 5.70 -6.05 14.61
CA THR A 332 6.04 -6.40 13.23
C THR A 332 7.02 -5.37 12.70
N ASN A 333 7.87 -5.78 11.79
CA ASN A 333 8.72 -4.90 11.01
C ASN A 333 8.35 -5.03 9.53
N TYR A 334 8.53 -3.94 8.79
CA TYR A 334 8.42 -3.96 7.35
C TYR A 334 9.31 -2.90 6.74
N VAL A 335 9.54 -3.05 5.45
CA VAL A 335 10.24 -2.09 4.61
C VAL A 335 9.28 -1.59 3.55
N LEU A 336 9.15 -0.27 3.46
CA LEU A 336 8.41 0.41 2.42
C LEU A 336 9.40 1.24 1.61
N GLY A 337 9.56 0.94 0.33
CA GLY A 337 10.40 1.72 -0.56
C GLY A 337 9.63 2.24 -1.75
N TYR A 338 10.08 3.38 -2.27
CA TYR A 338 9.53 4.04 -3.45
C TYR A 338 10.56 4.98 -4.08
N ASN A 339 10.40 5.26 -5.37
CA ASN A 339 11.22 6.21 -6.10
C ASN A 339 10.44 7.51 -6.33
N VAL A 340 11.14 8.64 -6.34
CA VAL A 340 10.58 9.93 -6.77
C VAL A 340 11.48 10.58 -7.81
N PRO A 341 10.94 11.33 -8.79
CA PRO A 341 11.77 12.04 -9.75
C PRO A 341 12.58 13.14 -9.05
N SER A 342 13.87 13.22 -9.36
CA SER A 342 14.80 14.16 -8.72
C SER A 342 14.42 15.62 -9.02
N THR A 343 13.81 15.88 -10.18
CA THR A 343 13.37 17.23 -10.60
C THR A 343 12.39 17.89 -9.63
N SER A 344 11.63 17.10 -8.87
CA SER A 344 10.63 17.62 -7.92
C SER A 344 11.22 18.05 -6.59
N PHE A 345 12.39 17.51 -6.21
CA PHE A 345 12.96 17.66 -4.87
C PHE A 345 14.39 18.21 -4.87
N LEU A 346 15.08 18.17 -6.01
CA LEU A 346 16.45 18.59 -6.19
C LEU A 346 16.52 19.85 -7.06
N TYR A 347 17.00 20.93 -6.47
CA TYR A 347 17.20 22.21 -7.14
C TYR A 347 18.68 22.41 -7.44
N GLN A 348 18.99 22.98 -8.60
CA GLN A 348 20.36 23.17 -9.07
C GLN A 348 20.62 24.66 -9.39
N PHE A 349 21.79 25.15 -8.98
CA PHE A 349 22.36 26.42 -9.44
C PHE A 349 23.86 26.26 -9.69
N GLY A 350 24.26 26.19 -10.96
CA GLY A 350 25.65 25.89 -11.33
C GLY A 350 26.07 24.49 -10.86
N PHE A 351 27.08 24.44 -9.97
CA PHE A 351 27.57 23.20 -9.33
C PHE A 351 26.94 22.93 -7.95
N ASN A 352 26.11 23.87 -7.47
CA ASN A 352 25.50 23.76 -6.15
C ASN A 352 24.12 23.12 -6.29
N PHE A 353 23.86 22.12 -5.46
CA PHE A 353 22.60 21.41 -5.40
C PHE A 353 21.93 21.63 -4.04
N ALA A 354 20.61 21.74 -4.05
CA ALA A 354 19.79 21.85 -2.86
C ALA A 354 18.70 20.79 -2.90
N LEU A 355 18.80 19.80 -2.01
CA LEU A 355 17.80 18.77 -1.79
C LEU A 355 16.79 19.26 -0.74
N LYS A 356 15.51 19.33 -1.11
CA LYS A 356 14.41 19.69 -0.21
C LYS A 356 13.44 18.54 -0.07
N MET A 357 13.44 17.86 1.07
CA MET A 357 12.57 16.71 1.33
C MET A 357 12.00 16.73 2.75
N LYS A 358 10.93 15.96 2.98
CA LYS A 358 10.33 15.81 4.32
C LYS A 358 11.27 15.02 5.22
N MET A 359 11.39 15.42 6.49
CA MET A 359 12.14 14.65 7.50
C MET A 359 11.51 13.27 7.75
N MET A 360 10.18 13.19 7.73
CA MET A 360 9.39 11.99 7.97
C MET A 360 8.12 12.07 7.13
N ASP A 361 7.68 10.94 6.57
CA ASP A 361 6.41 10.87 5.87
C ASP A 361 5.28 10.47 6.81
N ARG A 362 4.04 10.52 6.32
CA ARG A 362 2.90 10.10 7.13
C ARG A 362 2.80 8.58 7.09
N LEU A 363 3.40 7.91 8.07
CA LEU A 363 3.36 6.45 8.20
C LEU A 363 1.93 5.91 8.38
N PHE A 364 1.20 6.44 9.35
CA PHE A 364 -0.19 6.12 9.62
C PHE A 364 -0.87 7.24 10.42
N ASP A 365 -2.19 7.13 10.58
CA ASP A 365 -2.97 8.14 11.29
C ASP A 365 -2.66 8.14 12.79
N ASN A 366 -2.40 9.33 13.33
CA ASN A 366 -1.95 9.53 14.72
C ASN A 366 -0.70 8.71 15.07
N ALA A 367 0.24 8.58 14.13
CA ALA A 367 1.49 7.88 14.37
C ALA A 367 2.31 8.52 15.49
N VAL A 368 2.84 7.65 16.35
CA VAL A 368 3.84 7.98 17.37
C VAL A 368 5.11 7.25 16.98
N VAL A 369 6.19 8.00 16.80
CA VAL A 369 7.51 7.49 16.45
C VAL A 369 8.43 7.74 17.64
N GLU A 370 8.89 6.68 18.30
CA GLU A 370 9.82 6.79 19.42
C GLU A 370 11.17 7.28 18.95
N LYS A 371 11.70 6.67 17.88
CA LYS A 371 13.01 6.97 17.33
C LYS A 371 12.98 7.01 15.81
N LEU A 372 13.34 8.16 15.26
CA LEU A 372 13.54 8.38 13.83
C LEU A 372 15.02 8.56 13.55
N ARG A 373 15.56 7.73 12.65
CA ARG A 373 16.89 7.89 12.06
C ARG A 373 16.73 8.19 10.59
N VAL A 374 17.24 9.33 10.14
CA VAL A 374 17.26 9.70 8.73
C VAL A 374 18.69 9.60 8.23
N LYS A 375 18.91 8.78 7.21
CA LYS A 375 20.18 8.63 6.50
C LYS A 375 20.04 9.22 5.10
N ILE A 376 20.82 10.25 4.81
CA ILE A 376 20.82 10.89 3.49
C ILE A 376 22.13 10.49 2.80
N ILE A 377 22.03 9.65 1.79
CA ILE A 377 23.14 9.15 0.98
C ILE A 377 23.28 10.08 -0.23
N LEU A 378 24.39 10.81 -0.28
CA LEU A 378 24.71 11.70 -1.38
C LEU A 378 25.64 11.01 -2.40
N PRO A 379 25.74 11.51 -3.64
CA PRO A 379 26.70 10.99 -4.62
C PRO A 379 28.14 11.07 -4.12
N GLU A 380 28.99 10.19 -4.65
CA GLU A 380 30.44 10.23 -4.41
C GLU A 380 31.01 11.62 -4.78
N MET A 381 32.02 12.10 -4.03
CA MET A 381 32.64 13.42 -4.19
C MET A 381 31.76 14.65 -3.89
N SER A 382 30.60 14.49 -3.25
CA SER A 382 29.83 15.63 -2.75
C SER A 382 30.62 16.43 -1.70
N LYS A 383 30.78 17.73 -1.91
CA LYS A 383 31.55 18.64 -1.03
C LYS A 383 30.64 19.68 -0.38
N ASN A 384 31.16 20.39 0.63
CA ASN A 384 30.51 21.55 1.27
C ASN A 384 29.07 21.31 1.75
N ILE A 385 28.86 20.16 2.37
CA ILE A 385 27.54 19.71 2.83
C ILE A 385 27.02 20.60 3.96
N LYS A 386 25.93 21.33 3.72
CA LYS A 386 25.24 22.18 4.71
C LYS A 386 23.79 21.75 4.86
N LEU A 387 23.43 21.33 6.06
CA LEU A 387 22.07 20.89 6.38
C LEU A 387 21.32 21.94 7.20
N ILE A 388 20.12 22.30 6.74
CA ILE A 388 19.16 23.14 7.46
C ILE A 388 17.97 22.27 7.85
N THR A 389 17.77 22.08 9.16
CA THR A 389 16.65 21.31 9.70
C THR A 389 15.54 22.23 10.22
N PRO A 390 14.26 21.82 10.09
CA PRO A 390 13.12 22.64 10.52
C PRO A 390 12.99 22.76 12.05
N TYR A 391 13.53 21.80 12.78
CA TYR A 391 13.57 21.75 14.24
C TYR A 391 14.90 21.17 14.73
N SER A 392 15.12 21.22 16.04
CA SER A 392 16.33 20.68 16.67
C SER A 392 16.38 19.16 16.53
N VAL A 393 17.46 18.66 15.93
CA VAL A 393 17.76 17.24 15.73
C VAL A 393 19.18 16.95 16.16
N LYS A 394 19.45 15.71 16.60
CA LYS A 394 20.80 15.26 16.94
C LYS A 394 21.47 14.76 15.66
N ARG A 395 22.51 15.45 15.19
CA ARG A 395 23.35 14.95 14.09
C ARG A 395 24.36 13.96 14.65
N LEU A 396 24.38 12.74 14.10
CA LEU A 396 25.39 11.74 14.40
C LEU A 396 26.61 11.97 13.49
N PRO A 397 27.78 11.36 13.79
CA PRO A 397 28.93 11.40 12.90
C PRO A 397 28.55 10.93 11.49
N ASP A 398 29.05 11.62 10.47
CA ASP A 398 28.79 11.26 9.09
C ASP A 398 29.43 9.89 8.78
N GLU A 399 28.72 9.06 8.03
CA GLU A 399 29.12 7.71 7.65
C GLU A 399 29.51 7.66 6.16
N VAL A 400 30.08 6.55 5.71
CA VAL A 400 30.36 6.28 4.29
C VAL A 400 29.63 5.01 3.88
N HIS A 401 28.79 5.11 2.85
CA HIS A 401 28.06 3.99 2.27
C HIS A 401 28.70 3.60 0.94
N LYS A 402 28.86 2.30 0.69
CA LYS A 402 29.42 1.79 -0.57
C LYS A 402 28.35 0.97 -1.27
N THR A 403 27.94 1.44 -2.45
CA THR A 403 27.05 0.72 -3.36
C THR A 403 27.81 0.31 -4.63
N TYR A 404 27.09 -0.14 -5.64
CA TYR A 404 27.65 -0.54 -6.93
C TYR A 404 28.42 0.60 -7.60
N LEU A 405 29.57 0.27 -8.20
CA LEU A 405 30.43 1.20 -8.94
C LEU A 405 31.02 2.37 -8.13
N ASP A 406 30.92 2.35 -6.80
CA ASP A 406 31.57 3.32 -5.93
C ASP A 406 33.05 2.98 -5.71
N THR A 407 33.92 4.00 -5.70
CA THR A 407 35.36 3.79 -5.43
C THR A 407 35.75 4.09 -3.99
N PHE A 408 35.54 5.33 -3.54
CA PHE A 408 35.83 5.75 -2.16
C PHE A 408 34.59 5.64 -1.26
N GLY A 409 33.39 5.62 -1.86
CA GLY A 409 32.11 5.53 -1.19
C GLY A 409 31.40 6.89 -1.08
N ARG A 410 30.09 6.81 -0.86
CA ARG A 410 29.14 7.90 -0.79
C ARG A 410 29.07 8.47 0.64
N PRO A 411 29.14 9.80 0.83
CA PRO A 411 28.98 10.39 2.15
C PRO A 411 27.51 10.27 2.60
N VAL A 412 27.31 9.86 3.85
CA VAL A 412 25.99 9.69 4.46
C VAL A 412 25.85 10.61 5.66
N ILE A 413 24.81 11.43 5.63
CA ILE A 413 24.45 12.29 6.74
C ILE A 413 23.43 11.55 7.59
N VAL A 414 23.73 11.38 8.88
CA VAL A 414 22.87 10.66 9.80
C VAL A 414 22.26 11.61 10.82
N LEU A 415 20.94 11.66 10.84
CA LEU A 415 20.14 12.46 11.77
C LEU A 415 19.33 11.56 12.67
N GLU A 416 19.25 11.92 13.93
CA GLU A 416 18.48 11.18 14.93
C GLU A 416 17.55 12.15 15.66
N LYS A 417 16.30 11.75 15.80
CA LYS A 417 15.30 12.46 16.61
C LYS A 417 14.42 11.45 17.34
N GLU A 418 14.06 11.80 18.56
CA GLU A 418 13.18 11.00 19.40
C GLU A 418 11.83 11.70 19.62
N ASN A 419 10.82 10.88 19.94
CA ASN A 419 9.45 11.25 20.29
C ASN A 419 8.78 12.18 19.26
N LEU A 420 8.53 11.67 18.05
CA LEU A 420 7.87 12.42 16.98
C LEU A 420 6.43 11.97 16.76
N ILE A 421 5.58 12.94 16.47
CA ILE A 421 4.23 12.75 15.92
C ILE A 421 4.11 13.34 14.51
N ASN A 422 2.97 13.12 13.85
CA ASN A 422 2.66 13.66 12.52
C ASN A 422 2.83 15.19 12.39
N ASN A 423 2.75 15.97 13.47
CA ASN A 423 3.00 17.43 13.45
C ASN A 423 4.48 17.78 13.12
N HIS A 424 5.41 16.82 13.21
CA HIS A 424 6.82 16.99 12.83
C HIS A 424 7.11 16.71 11.35
N ILE A 425 6.07 16.45 10.53
CA ILE A 425 6.20 16.31 9.08
C ILE A 425 6.51 17.69 8.48
N GLN A 426 7.78 18.02 8.41
CA GLN A 426 8.32 19.28 7.88
C GLN A 426 9.52 18.98 6.98
N THR A 427 9.83 19.90 6.08
CA THR A 427 10.93 19.73 5.12
C THR A 427 12.26 20.19 5.69
N PHE A 428 13.31 19.44 5.44
CA PHE A 428 14.69 19.90 5.58
C PHE A 428 15.23 20.33 4.22
N THR A 429 16.27 21.17 4.24
CA THR A 429 17.00 21.56 3.03
C THR A 429 18.47 21.22 3.23
N LEU A 430 19.05 20.50 2.27
CA LEU A 430 20.43 20.09 2.28
C LEU A 430 21.14 20.65 1.05
N TYR A 431 22.19 21.44 1.28
CA TYR A 431 23.04 21.98 0.22
C TYR A 431 24.32 21.17 0.11
N TYR A 432 24.76 20.89 -1.11
CA TYR A 432 26.06 20.28 -1.39
C TYR A 432 26.54 20.68 -2.79
N ASP A 433 27.85 20.60 -2.99
CA ASP A 433 28.49 20.91 -4.26
C ASP A 433 28.85 19.61 -4.98
N PHE A 434 28.51 19.52 -6.27
CA PHE A 434 28.80 18.37 -7.11
C PHE A 434 29.14 18.79 -8.53
N GLU A 435 30.32 18.41 -9.01
CA GLU A 435 30.73 18.66 -10.38
C GLU A 435 30.31 17.49 -11.28
N ARG A 436 29.57 17.79 -12.35
CA ARG A 436 29.06 16.77 -13.28
C ARG A 436 30.16 15.93 -13.95
N ILE A 437 31.39 16.45 -14.04
CA ILE A 437 32.53 15.71 -14.59
C ILE A 437 32.83 14.43 -13.79
N TYR A 438 32.54 14.43 -12.48
CA TYR A 438 32.76 13.26 -11.63
C TYR A 438 31.83 12.09 -11.98
N MET A 439 30.67 12.34 -12.62
CA MET A 439 29.80 11.26 -13.08
C MET A 439 30.54 10.32 -14.05
N LEU A 440 31.37 10.85 -14.96
CA LEU A 440 32.08 10.04 -15.96
C LEU A 440 33.02 8.97 -15.36
N ARG A 441 33.36 9.10 -14.07
CA ARG A 441 34.21 8.15 -13.36
C ARG A 441 33.59 6.75 -13.30
N GLU A 442 32.28 6.63 -13.11
CA GLU A 442 31.60 5.34 -12.98
C GLU A 442 31.72 4.51 -14.28
N PRO A 443 31.37 5.03 -15.48
CA PRO A 443 31.66 4.35 -16.75
C PRO A 443 33.15 4.07 -16.98
N LEU A 444 34.03 5.03 -16.67
CA LEU A 444 35.47 4.86 -16.85
C LEU A 444 36.03 3.71 -15.98
N PHE A 445 35.47 3.50 -14.80
CA PHE A 445 35.84 2.38 -13.94
C PHE A 445 35.46 1.04 -14.56
N VAL A 446 34.25 0.93 -15.14
CA VAL A 446 33.82 -0.27 -15.87
C VAL A 446 34.71 -0.51 -17.09
N VAL A 447 35.01 0.53 -17.88
CA VAL A 447 35.90 0.45 -19.04
C VAL A 447 37.30 -0.01 -18.63
N ALA A 448 37.85 0.50 -17.52
CA ALA A 448 39.15 0.07 -17.01
C ALA A 448 39.12 -1.41 -16.56
N ALA A 449 38.05 -1.87 -15.93
CA ALA A 449 37.90 -3.27 -15.52
C ALA A 449 37.89 -4.22 -16.73
N PHE A 450 37.11 -3.91 -17.77
CA PHE A 450 37.14 -4.71 -19.01
C PHE A 450 38.47 -4.55 -19.76
N GLY A 451 39.03 -3.35 -19.82
CA GLY A 451 40.32 -3.09 -20.48
C GLY A 451 41.47 -3.88 -19.84
N THR A 452 41.50 -3.98 -18.52
CA THR A 452 42.49 -4.80 -17.79
C THR A 452 42.30 -6.30 -18.03
N LEU A 453 41.06 -6.78 -18.14
CA LEU A 453 40.76 -8.17 -18.52
C LEU A 453 41.29 -8.48 -19.93
N PHE A 454 41.03 -7.62 -20.90
CA PHE A 454 41.55 -7.79 -22.27
C PHE A 454 43.08 -7.71 -22.32
N LEU A 455 43.69 -6.77 -21.59
CA LEU A 455 45.15 -6.68 -21.50
C LEU A 455 45.76 -7.93 -20.88
N ALA A 456 45.16 -8.46 -19.81
CA ALA A 456 45.60 -9.70 -19.18
C ALA A 456 45.49 -10.89 -20.14
N ALA A 457 44.40 -10.99 -20.91
CA ALA A 457 44.26 -12.01 -21.95
C ALA A 457 45.35 -11.88 -23.03
N ILE A 458 45.64 -10.66 -23.49
CA ILE A 458 46.71 -10.39 -24.46
C ILE A 458 48.06 -10.84 -23.89
N ILE A 459 48.36 -10.52 -22.62
CA ILE A 459 49.61 -10.93 -21.97
C ILE A 459 49.67 -12.46 -21.85
N LEU A 460 48.60 -13.12 -21.39
CA LEU A 460 48.53 -14.57 -21.25
C LEU A 460 48.74 -15.29 -22.59
N PHE A 461 48.20 -14.78 -23.69
CA PHE A 461 48.44 -15.34 -25.04
C PHE A 461 49.85 -15.08 -25.57
N ARG A 462 50.58 -14.10 -25.01
CA ARG A 462 51.95 -13.78 -25.40
C ARG A 462 53.01 -14.47 -24.55
N LEU A 463 52.64 -15.00 -23.38
CA LEU A 463 53.54 -15.77 -22.53
C LEU A 463 53.57 -17.23 -22.98
N ASP A 464 54.70 -17.66 -23.53
CA ASP A 464 54.99 -19.05 -23.82
C ASP A 464 55.59 -19.71 -22.57
N PHE A 465 54.83 -20.57 -21.90
CA PHE A 465 55.30 -21.36 -20.74
C PHE A 465 55.83 -22.74 -21.13
N SER A 466 56.20 -22.97 -22.40
CA SER A 466 56.75 -24.26 -22.81
C SER A 466 58.14 -24.49 -22.21
N ILE A 467 58.31 -25.65 -21.55
CA ILE A 467 59.53 -26.03 -20.81
C ILE A 467 60.59 -26.66 -21.75
N ALA A 468 60.18 -27.13 -22.93
CA ALA A 468 61.09 -27.69 -23.93
C ALA A 468 61.37 -26.68 -25.04
N SER A 469 62.66 -26.45 -25.34
CA SER A 469 63.13 -25.67 -26.50
C SER A 469 62.42 -26.14 -27.77
N LYS A 470 61.98 -25.19 -28.60
CA LYS A 470 61.29 -25.44 -29.87
C LYS A 470 62.11 -26.27 -30.87
N GLU A 471 63.41 -26.48 -30.62
CA GLU A 471 64.30 -27.29 -31.45
C GLU A 471 63.88 -28.76 -31.56
N ASP A 472 63.20 -29.32 -30.56
CA ASP A 472 62.80 -30.74 -30.58
C ASP A 472 61.46 -31.02 -31.30
N LYS A 473 60.66 -29.97 -31.58
CA LYS A 473 59.35 -30.12 -32.25
C LYS A 473 59.39 -29.89 -33.75
N GLU A 474 60.30 -29.05 -34.26
CA GLU A 474 60.47 -28.87 -35.70
C GLU A 474 61.11 -30.09 -36.37
N THR A 475 62.02 -30.79 -35.68
CA THR A 475 62.69 -32.00 -36.16
C THR A 475 61.74 -33.20 -36.31
N ALA A 476 60.72 -33.34 -35.45
CA ALA A 476 59.74 -34.42 -35.55
C ALA A 476 58.77 -34.29 -36.75
N SER A 477 58.46 -33.05 -37.19
CA SER A 477 57.56 -32.83 -38.33
C SER A 477 58.24 -32.99 -39.69
N GLY A 478 59.58 -32.92 -39.73
CA GLY A 478 60.39 -33.05 -40.95
C GLY A 478 60.49 -34.48 -41.51
N HIS A 479 60.21 -35.51 -40.72
CA HIS A 479 60.32 -36.91 -41.17
C HIS A 479 59.05 -37.47 -41.83
N GLN A 480 57.86 -36.94 -41.55
CA GLN A 480 56.61 -37.53 -42.05
C GLN A 480 56.14 -36.98 -43.42
N LYS A 481 56.79 -35.93 -43.94
CA LYS A 481 56.44 -35.30 -45.23
C LYS A 481 57.23 -35.84 -46.44
N ARG A 482 58.18 -36.76 -46.24
CA ARG A 482 59.05 -37.29 -47.31
C ARG A 482 58.54 -38.58 -47.99
N GLU A 483 57.45 -39.19 -47.50
CA GLU A 483 57.00 -40.52 -47.96
C GLU A 483 55.76 -40.54 -48.88
N LYS A 484 55.14 -39.40 -49.21
CA LYS A 484 53.89 -39.38 -50.03
C LYS A 484 53.97 -38.57 -51.33
N ARG A 485 55.14 -38.45 -51.94
CA ARG A 485 55.31 -37.70 -53.20
C ARG A 485 56.04 -38.50 -54.28
N VAL A 486 55.57 -39.72 -54.59
CA VAL A 486 55.85 -40.42 -55.85
C VAL A 486 54.62 -41.23 -56.27
N GLY A 487 54.07 -40.94 -57.46
CA GLY A 487 52.91 -41.60 -58.10
C GLY A 487 51.62 -40.79 -57.93
N LEU A 488 50.87 -40.35 -58.94
CA LEU A 488 50.76 -40.73 -60.34
C LEU A 488 50.31 -39.48 -61.14
N ARG A 489 50.83 -39.33 -62.37
CA ARG A 489 50.34 -38.40 -63.40
C ARG A 489 48.97 -38.86 -63.92
N GLY A 490 48.09 -37.92 -64.25
CA GLY A 490 46.90 -38.23 -65.06
C GLY A 490 45.91 -37.08 -65.24
N THR A 491 45.94 -36.48 -66.43
CA THR A 491 44.82 -35.90 -67.21
C THR A 491 44.10 -34.62 -66.76
N SER A 492 44.22 -33.62 -67.64
CA SER A 492 43.45 -32.37 -67.77
C SER A 492 42.02 -32.59 -68.26
N ARG A 493 41.05 -31.80 -67.76
CA ARG A 493 40.19 -30.87 -68.54
C ARG A 493 38.95 -30.39 -67.75
N GLU A 494 38.78 -29.07 -67.81
CA GLU A 494 37.53 -28.31 -68.03
C GLU A 494 36.26 -28.54 -67.18
N MET A 495 35.94 -27.47 -66.44
CA MET A 495 34.74 -26.61 -66.59
C MET A 495 33.39 -27.02 -65.95
N LEU A 496 32.76 -25.98 -65.37
CA LEU A 496 31.33 -25.74 -65.08
C LEU A 496 30.75 -26.02 -63.68
N CYS A 497 30.27 -24.89 -63.12
CA CYS A 497 28.96 -24.67 -62.48
C CYS A 497 28.77 -24.77 -60.95
N ARG A 498 28.56 -23.55 -60.41
CA ARG A 498 27.52 -23.07 -59.49
C ARG A 498 27.70 -23.19 -57.96
N PRO A 499 27.27 -22.14 -57.21
CA PRO A 499 27.55 -21.97 -55.79
C PRO A 499 26.44 -22.56 -54.90
N SER A 500 26.81 -23.08 -53.72
CA SER A 500 25.87 -23.26 -52.61
C SER A 500 26.58 -23.17 -51.25
N THR A 501 26.16 -22.17 -50.49
CA THR A 501 25.93 -22.13 -49.04
C THR A 501 26.59 -23.20 -48.14
N ARG A 502 27.55 -22.78 -47.31
CA ARG A 502 27.83 -23.31 -45.95
C ARG A 502 28.44 -22.19 -45.10
N SER A 503 27.69 -21.54 -44.20
CA SER A 503 27.38 -21.92 -42.80
C SER A 503 28.62 -22.26 -41.95
N CYS A 504 28.94 -21.34 -41.04
CA CYS A 504 29.86 -21.47 -39.93
C CYS A 504 29.34 -22.47 -38.88
N PRO A 505 30.22 -23.24 -38.21
CA PRO A 505 29.90 -23.80 -36.91
C PRO A 505 30.64 -23.07 -35.78
N CYS A 506 29.87 -22.48 -34.88
CA CYS A 506 30.25 -22.28 -33.48
C CYS A 506 30.43 -23.65 -32.82
N ALA A 507 31.57 -23.88 -32.17
CA ALA A 507 31.78 -25.04 -31.31
C ALA A 507 31.63 -24.64 -29.84
N TYR A 508 30.66 -25.29 -29.22
CA TYR A 508 30.22 -25.20 -27.83
C TYR A 508 31.24 -25.86 -26.90
N PHE A 509 31.57 -25.22 -25.78
CA PHE A 509 32.32 -25.80 -24.67
C PHE A 509 31.44 -26.80 -23.92
N ALA A 510 31.89 -28.05 -23.79
CA ALA A 510 31.28 -29.05 -22.92
C ALA A 510 32.32 -29.56 -21.91
N ILE A 511 32.04 -29.33 -20.63
CA ILE A 511 32.82 -29.80 -19.47
C ILE A 511 32.15 -31.09 -18.96
N LEU A 512 32.92 -32.18 -18.93
CA LEU A 512 32.58 -33.45 -18.29
C LEU A 512 32.65 -33.34 -16.76
N PRO A 513 31.77 -34.03 -16.00
CA PRO A 513 32.08 -34.42 -14.64
C PRO A 513 32.33 -35.92 -14.49
N PHE A 514 33.32 -36.17 -13.64
CA PHE A 514 33.75 -37.40 -12.99
C PHE A 514 32.58 -38.22 -12.40
N ALA A 515 32.58 -39.53 -12.63
CA ALA A 515 31.75 -40.50 -11.92
C ALA A 515 32.61 -41.36 -10.98
N LEU A 516 32.48 -41.15 -9.67
CA LEU A 516 33.05 -42.00 -8.63
C LEU A 516 32.00 -43.02 -8.19
N HIS A 517 32.30 -44.30 -8.41
CA HIS A 517 31.60 -45.43 -7.80
C HIS A 517 32.08 -45.59 -6.35
N THR A 518 31.16 -45.61 -5.39
CA THR A 518 31.37 -46.24 -4.09
C THR A 518 30.19 -47.17 -3.80
N GLN A 519 30.50 -48.44 -3.57
CA GLN A 519 29.59 -49.46 -3.09
C GLN A 519 29.33 -49.23 -1.60
N SER A 520 28.06 -49.33 -1.18
CA SER A 520 27.70 -49.55 0.22
C SER A 520 26.68 -50.68 0.27
N THR A 521 27.07 -51.73 0.98
CA THR A 521 26.31 -52.92 1.32
C THR A 521 25.07 -52.58 2.17
N GLN A 522 23.97 -53.29 1.92
CA GLN A 522 22.80 -53.33 2.80
C GLN A 522 22.93 -54.53 3.75
N ASN A 523 22.56 -54.33 5.01
CA ASN A 523 21.70 -55.28 5.73
C ASN A 523 20.74 -54.50 6.65
N PRO A 524 19.51 -55.00 6.87
CA PRO A 524 18.34 -54.16 7.11
C PRO A 524 18.02 -54.00 8.60
N THR A 525 17.84 -52.75 9.04
CA THR A 525 17.05 -52.45 10.23
C THR A 525 15.66 -52.01 9.79
N LYS A 526 14.61 -52.61 10.39
CA LYS A 526 13.19 -52.36 10.07
C LYS A 526 12.86 -50.87 10.20
N ILE A 527 12.71 -50.17 9.07
CA ILE A 527 12.24 -48.79 9.03
C ILE A 527 10.71 -48.82 8.95
N SER A 528 10.04 -48.37 10.00
CA SER A 528 8.60 -48.08 10.00
C SER A 528 8.28 -46.95 9.00
N PRO A 529 7.24 -47.07 8.16
CA PRO A 529 6.97 -46.13 7.09
C PRO A 529 6.67 -44.72 7.63
N LEU A 530 7.36 -43.72 7.09
CA LEU A 530 7.24 -42.33 7.53
C LEU A 530 5.93 -41.72 7.00
N ALA A 531 4.87 -41.75 7.81
CA ALA A 531 3.56 -41.19 7.46
C ALA A 531 3.56 -39.65 7.60
N GLY A 532 3.14 -38.94 6.54
CA GLY A 532 2.97 -37.49 6.54
C GLY A 532 1.80 -37.00 7.43
N PRO A 533 1.71 -35.68 7.75
CA PRO A 533 0.77 -35.15 8.74
C PRO A 533 -0.70 -35.46 8.43
N ALA A 534 -1.11 -35.36 7.16
CA ALA A 534 -2.47 -35.66 6.71
C ALA A 534 -2.84 -37.15 6.87
N VAL A 535 -1.87 -38.05 6.71
CA VAL A 535 -2.04 -39.49 6.89
C VAL A 535 -2.21 -39.80 8.38
N ARG A 536 -1.38 -39.19 9.25
CA ARG A 536 -1.50 -39.35 10.72
C ARG A 536 -2.85 -38.89 11.26
N LEU A 537 -3.36 -37.77 10.76
CA LEU A 537 -4.67 -37.24 11.15
C LEU A 537 -5.80 -38.20 10.75
N LEU A 538 -5.78 -38.72 9.52
CA LEU A 538 -6.78 -39.70 9.07
C LEU A 538 -6.67 -41.03 9.83
N LEU A 539 -5.46 -41.52 10.09
CA LEU A 539 -5.27 -42.72 10.91
C LEU A 539 -5.80 -42.52 12.34
N ALA A 540 -5.59 -41.35 12.95
CA ALA A 540 -6.12 -41.03 14.27
C ALA A 540 -7.66 -40.93 14.26
N HIS A 541 -8.24 -40.27 13.25
CA HIS A 541 -9.69 -40.03 13.15
C HIS A 541 -10.50 -41.31 12.91
N TYR A 542 -9.89 -42.33 12.31
CA TYR A 542 -10.50 -43.65 12.06
C TYR A 542 -9.90 -44.76 12.94
N ASN A 543 -9.05 -44.40 13.91
CA ASN A 543 -8.33 -45.30 14.82
C ASN A 543 -7.62 -46.48 14.11
N LEU A 544 -6.94 -46.20 13.00
CA LEU A 544 -6.24 -47.17 12.16
C LEU A 544 -4.74 -47.23 12.50
N LYS A 545 -4.20 -48.45 12.64
CA LYS A 545 -2.75 -48.68 12.75
C LYS A 545 -2.10 -48.74 11.36
N THR A 546 -0.80 -48.43 11.28
CA THR A 546 -0.01 -48.49 10.03
C THR A 546 0.19 -49.92 9.51
N ASP A 547 -0.05 -50.92 10.35
CA ASP A 547 0.12 -52.33 10.02
C ASP A 547 -1.07 -52.82 9.20
N GLY A 548 -0.85 -53.02 7.89
CA GLY A 548 -1.86 -53.53 6.94
C GLY A 548 -2.23 -52.59 5.79
N LEU A 549 -1.68 -51.37 5.76
CA LEU A 549 -1.80 -50.44 4.62
C LEU A 549 -0.66 -50.67 3.63
N LYS A 550 -0.98 -50.90 2.36
CA LYS A 550 0.02 -51.08 1.29
C LYS A 550 0.52 -49.69 0.82
N PRO A 551 1.79 -49.31 1.07
CA PRO A 551 2.28 -48.00 0.68
C PRO A 551 2.49 -47.90 -0.83
N SER A 552 1.91 -46.87 -1.46
CA SER A 552 2.08 -46.60 -2.90
C SER A 552 3.05 -45.45 -3.20
N GLY A 553 3.57 -44.75 -2.18
CA GLY A 553 4.41 -43.57 -2.36
C GLY A 553 5.91 -43.85 -2.58
N PRO A 554 6.68 -42.83 -3.04
CA PRO A 554 8.13 -42.92 -3.17
C PRO A 554 8.78 -43.31 -1.84
N LYS A 555 9.80 -44.17 -1.88
CA LYS A 555 10.48 -44.74 -0.68
C LYS A 555 9.56 -45.57 0.24
N LYS A 556 8.47 -46.14 -0.28
CA LYS A 556 7.48 -46.96 0.48
C LYS A 556 6.73 -46.18 1.57
N ASN A 557 6.49 -44.88 1.35
CA ASN A 557 5.64 -44.08 2.24
C ASN A 557 4.15 -44.29 1.94
N ILE A 558 3.33 -44.21 2.99
CA ILE A 558 1.86 -44.27 2.88
C ILE A 558 1.36 -42.91 2.42
N LEU A 559 0.60 -42.87 1.33
CA LEU A 559 -0.03 -41.65 0.82
C LEU A 559 -1.46 -41.49 1.36
N LYS A 560 -1.99 -40.27 1.31
CA LYS A 560 -3.38 -39.97 1.69
C LYS A 560 -4.38 -40.79 0.87
N SER A 561 -4.10 -41.01 -0.42
CA SER A 561 -4.90 -41.84 -1.32
C SER A 561 -5.01 -43.28 -0.84
N ASP A 562 -3.94 -43.83 -0.26
CA ASP A 562 -3.87 -45.24 0.19
C ASP A 562 -4.75 -45.46 1.43
N VAL A 563 -4.80 -44.47 2.33
CA VAL A 563 -5.69 -44.52 3.50
C VAL A 563 -7.15 -44.33 3.10
N LEU A 564 -7.44 -43.42 2.16
CA LEU A 564 -8.80 -43.18 1.70
C LEU A 564 -9.37 -44.34 0.89
N SER A 565 -8.55 -45.00 0.06
CA SER A 565 -8.95 -46.20 -0.66
C SER A 565 -9.17 -47.38 0.28
N TYR A 566 -8.36 -47.52 1.33
CA TYR A 566 -8.59 -48.52 2.37
C TYR A 566 -9.87 -48.27 3.17
N ILE A 567 -10.16 -47.01 3.53
CA ILE A 567 -11.41 -46.60 4.21
C ILE A 567 -12.62 -46.87 3.31
N SER A 568 -12.56 -46.55 2.02
CA SER A 568 -13.68 -46.77 1.10
C SER A 568 -13.89 -48.27 0.81
N ALA A 569 -12.81 -49.04 0.65
CA ALA A 569 -12.87 -50.48 0.43
C ALA A 569 -13.45 -51.23 1.62
N LYS A 570 -13.15 -50.81 2.85
CA LYS A 570 -13.67 -51.42 4.09
C LYS A 570 -14.92 -50.74 4.66
N LYS A 571 -15.44 -49.67 4.02
CA LYS A 571 -16.59 -48.87 4.47
C LYS A 571 -16.54 -48.51 5.97
N LEU A 572 -15.42 -47.95 6.41
CA LEU A 572 -15.21 -47.59 7.82
C LEU A 572 -15.84 -46.23 8.16
N CYS A 573 -16.57 -46.14 9.28
CA CYS A 573 -17.09 -44.89 9.84
C CYS A 573 -16.08 -44.27 10.83
N PRO A 574 -16.05 -42.93 10.99
CA PRO A 574 -15.14 -42.27 11.92
C PRO A 574 -15.45 -42.61 13.38
N ALA A 575 -14.41 -42.75 14.20
CA ALA A 575 -14.54 -43.06 15.61
C ALA A 575 -14.89 -41.80 16.41
N ILE A 576 -16.02 -41.82 17.12
CA ILE A 576 -16.45 -40.75 18.03
C ILE A 576 -15.53 -40.77 19.25
N MET A 577 -14.87 -39.65 19.56
CA MET A 577 -14.10 -39.48 20.80
C MET A 577 -15.06 -39.07 21.92
N ASP A 578 -15.39 -40.03 22.80
CA ASP A 578 -16.13 -39.77 24.04
C ASP A 578 -15.22 -39.16 25.11
N THR A 579 -15.76 -38.17 25.83
CA THR A 579 -15.25 -37.64 27.11
C THR A 579 -16.01 -38.29 28.28
N PRO A 580 -15.43 -38.43 29.48
CA PRO A 580 -16.00 -39.30 30.51
C PRO A 580 -17.05 -38.65 31.43
N SER A 581 -18.13 -39.42 31.62
CA SER A 581 -18.96 -39.67 32.82
C SER A 581 -19.94 -38.61 33.36
N SER A 582 -21.24 -38.94 33.32
CA SER A 582 -21.98 -39.38 34.52
C SER A 582 -23.34 -40.03 34.15
N LYS A 583 -23.67 -41.13 34.82
CA LYS A 583 -24.87 -41.94 34.62
C LYS A 583 -26.09 -41.31 35.31
N MET A 584 -27.25 -41.28 34.65
CA MET A 584 -28.52 -41.63 35.31
C MET A 584 -29.61 -42.02 34.30
N ASN A 585 -30.35 -43.07 34.67
CA ASN A 585 -31.46 -43.71 33.96
C ASN A 585 -32.63 -42.77 33.64
N LEU A 586 -33.35 -43.09 32.55
CA LEU A 586 -34.82 -43.21 32.58
C LEU A 586 -35.31 -44.04 31.39
N ASN A 587 -35.98 -45.15 31.71
CA ASN A 587 -36.78 -45.96 30.79
C ASN A 587 -38.22 -45.40 30.70
N ASN A 588 -38.93 -45.90 29.68
CA ASN A 588 -40.37 -45.87 29.39
C ASN A 588 -40.86 -44.73 28.49
N GLU A 589 -41.16 -45.05 27.22
CA GLU A 589 -42.51 -45.37 26.67
C GLU A 589 -43.28 -44.07 26.34
N VAL A 590 -43.99 -43.84 25.22
CA VAL A 590 -44.65 -44.68 24.22
C VAL A 590 -45.09 -43.77 23.03
N VAL A 591 -44.99 -44.30 21.80
CA VAL A 591 -45.88 -44.15 20.61
C VAL A 591 -46.14 -42.79 19.90
N LYS A 592 -45.81 -42.79 18.59
CA LYS A 592 -46.49 -42.27 17.33
C LYS A 592 -47.48 -41.08 17.46
N THR A 593 -47.55 -40.04 16.60
CA THR A 593 -47.57 -39.98 15.12
C THR A 593 -47.66 -38.51 14.64
N SER A 594 -47.11 -38.21 13.45
CA SER A 594 -47.52 -37.24 12.39
C SER A 594 -47.78 -35.73 12.64
N SER A 595 -47.28 -34.95 11.65
CA SER A 595 -47.70 -33.63 11.11
C SER A 595 -47.49 -32.34 11.92
N HIS A 596 -46.75 -31.41 11.28
CA HIS A 596 -46.53 -29.98 11.60
C HIS A 596 -47.82 -29.17 11.89
N PRO A 597 -47.75 -27.89 12.37
CA PRO A 597 -46.67 -27.13 13.03
C PRO A 597 -47.14 -26.37 14.31
N THR A 598 -46.25 -25.83 15.14
CA THR A 598 -46.52 -24.62 15.96
C THR A 598 -45.21 -23.91 16.35
N ILE A 599 -45.22 -22.59 16.16
CA ILE A 599 -44.18 -21.61 16.47
C ILE A 599 -44.05 -21.41 17.98
N SER A 600 -42.82 -21.34 18.49
CA SER A 600 -42.38 -20.39 19.54
C SER A 600 -41.00 -20.78 20.07
N HIS A 601 -40.00 -19.91 19.92
CA HIS A 601 -39.33 -19.34 21.11
C HIS A 601 -38.62 -18.03 20.79
N LYS A 602 -39.02 -17.01 21.56
CA LYS A 602 -38.50 -15.64 21.61
C LYS A 602 -37.05 -15.60 22.10
N LEU A 603 -36.22 -14.83 21.38
CA LEU A 603 -35.17 -13.99 21.96
C LEU A 603 -35.19 -12.66 21.20
N SER A 604 -35.59 -11.56 21.85
CA SER A 604 -35.47 -10.21 21.28
C SER A 604 -34.18 -9.56 21.79
N GLY A 605 -33.38 -8.84 21.00
CA GLY A 605 -33.75 -8.21 19.74
C GLY A 605 -32.57 -8.08 18.78
N HIS A 606 -32.74 -8.67 17.60
CA HIS A 606 -33.16 -7.89 16.44
C HIS A 606 -34.34 -8.66 15.80
N ALA A 607 -35.37 -7.96 15.32
CA ALA A 607 -36.45 -8.61 14.60
C ALA A 607 -35.90 -9.07 13.24
N TYR A 608 -35.70 -10.37 13.05
CA TYR A 608 -35.42 -10.97 11.75
C TYR A 608 -36.62 -11.79 11.30
N LEU A 609 -36.84 -11.82 9.98
CA LEU A 609 -37.89 -12.59 9.34
C LEU A 609 -37.22 -13.55 8.35
N ASP A 610 -37.32 -14.85 8.62
CA ASP A 610 -36.83 -15.86 7.69
C ASP A 610 -37.82 -16.05 6.54
N LEU A 611 -37.38 -15.75 5.32
CA LEU A 611 -38.16 -15.93 4.11
C LEU A 611 -37.74 -17.23 3.40
N PRO A 612 -38.67 -18.14 3.05
CA PRO A 612 -38.33 -19.37 2.33
C PRO A 612 -37.79 -19.06 0.92
N LEU A 613 -36.79 -19.81 0.46
CA LEU A 613 -36.22 -19.67 -0.88
C LEU A 613 -37.12 -20.33 -1.93
N SER A 614 -37.34 -19.67 -3.05
CA SER A 614 -38.02 -20.30 -4.21
C SER A 614 -37.13 -21.36 -4.88
N SER A 615 -37.76 -22.34 -5.54
CA SER A 615 -37.06 -23.38 -6.32
C SER A 615 -36.14 -22.79 -7.39
N MET A 616 -36.57 -21.69 -8.01
CA MET A 616 -35.78 -20.92 -8.97
C MET A 616 -34.54 -20.31 -8.32
N ARG A 617 -34.68 -19.67 -7.15
CA ARG A 617 -33.55 -19.06 -6.42
C ARG A 617 -32.54 -20.11 -5.96
N LEU A 618 -32.99 -21.29 -5.52
CA LEU A 618 -32.12 -22.42 -5.18
C LEU A 618 -31.30 -22.90 -6.39
N THR A 619 -31.94 -22.99 -7.56
CA THR A 619 -31.28 -23.41 -8.80
C THR A 619 -30.22 -22.40 -9.24
N ILE A 620 -30.54 -21.10 -9.18
CA ILE A 620 -29.59 -20.01 -9.47
C ILE A 620 -28.40 -20.07 -8.50
N ALA A 621 -28.66 -20.20 -7.19
CA ALA A 621 -27.61 -20.29 -6.18
C ALA A 621 -26.66 -21.47 -6.43
N LYS A 622 -27.21 -22.64 -6.80
CA LYS A 622 -26.43 -23.83 -7.17
C LYS A 622 -25.55 -23.58 -8.40
N ARG A 623 -26.13 -23.00 -9.47
CA ARG A 623 -25.41 -22.73 -10.73
C ARG A 623 -24.30 -21.68 -10.56
N LEU A 624 -24.58 -20.56 -9.90
CA LEU A 624 -23.58 -19.51 -9.65
C LEU A 624 -22.44 -20.03 -8.75
N SER A 625 -22.78 -20.80 -7.71
CA SER A 625 -21.78 -21.42 -6.84
C SER A 625 -20.91 -22.42 -7.58
N GLN A 626 -21.48 -23.20 -8.49
CA GLN A 626 -20.73 -24.13 -9.32
C GLN A 626 -19.79 -23.38 -10.26
N SER A 627 -20.31 -22.42 -11.03
CA SER A 627 -19.53 -21.60 -11.97
C SER A 627 -18.31 -20.95 -11.29
N LYS A 628 -18.52 -20.27 -10.16
CA LYS A 628 -17.45 -19.54 -9.47
C LYS A 628 -16.39 -20.45 -8.84
N LYS A 629 -16.75 -21.70 -8.52
CA LYS A 629 -15.82 -22.69 -7.97
C LYS A 629 -15.03 -23.43 -9.06
N SER A 630 -15.66 -23.71 -10.21
CA SER A 630 -15.06 -24.55 -11.25
C SER A 630 -14.31 -23.76 -12.34
N ILE A 631 -14.72 -22.52 -12.63
CA ILE A 631 -14.12 -21.70 -13.69
C ILE A 631 -13.11 -20.73 -13.09
N PRO A 632 -11.82 -20.77 -13.50
CA PRO A 632 -10.84 -19.75 -13.16
C PRO A 632 -11.15 -18.46 -13.92
N HIS A 633 -11.89 -17.56 -13.28
CA HIS A 633 -12.25 -16.27 -13.87
C HIS A 633 -11.04 -15.34 -13.94
N ALA A 634 -10.72 -14.88 -15.15
CA ALA A 634 -9.88 -13.70 -15.38
C ALA A 634 -10.76 -12.50 -15.75
N TYR A 635 -10.21 -11.30 -15.58
CA TYR A 635 -10.92 -10.05 -15.76
C TYR A 635 -10.08 -9.07 -16.56
N ALA A 636 -10.69 -8.37 -17.50
CA ALA A 636 -10.10 -7.26 -18.23
C ALA A 636 -11.10 -6.10 -18.26
N SER A 637 -10.64 -4.89 -17.92
CA SER A 637 -11.49 -3.71 -17.85
C SER A 637 -10.99 -2.62 -18.79
N ALA A 638 -11.91 -1.89 -19.39
CA ALA A 638 -11.64 -0.73 -20.22
C ALA A 638 -12.66 0.36 -19.94
N PHE A 639 -12.28 1.62 -20.16
CA PHE A 639 -13.20 2.74 -20.15
C PHE A 639 -13.45 3.23 -21.58
N ILE A 640 -14.71 3.59 -21.87
CA ILE A 640 -15.19 3.92 -23.20
C ILE A 640 -15.91 5.27 -23.18
N THR A 641 -15.47 6.18 -24.05
CA THR A 641 -16.11 7.48 -24.27
C THR A 641 -17.41 7.33 -25.03
N ALA A 642 -18.49 7.92 -24.49
CA ALA A 642 -19.86 7.76 -24.96
C ALA A 642 -20.39 8.95 -25.78
N ASP A 643 -19.68 10.08 -25.84
CA ASP A 643 -20.26 11.32 -26.37
C ASP A 643 -20.71 11.19 -27.83
N GLN A 644 -19.87 10.62 -28.70
CA GLN A 644 -20.18 10.49 -30.14
C GLN A 644 -21.34 9.52 -30.40
N ILE A 645 -21.42 8.41 -29.67
CA ILE A 645 -22.50 7.44 -29.82
C ILE A 645 -23.82 7.98 -29.24
N MET A 646 -23.76 8.79 -28.18
CA MET A 646 -24.93 9.50 -27.65
C MET A 646 -25.47 10.52 -28.64
N ASP A 647 -24.58 11.24 -29.33
CA ASP A 647 -24.95 12.18 -30.38
C ASP A 647 -25.54 11.48 -31.61
N LEU A 648 -24.98 10.34 -32.03
CA LEU A 648 -25.58 9.51 -33.09
C LEU A 648 -26.98 9.04 -32.69
N ARG A 649 -27.14 8.52 -31.46
CA ARG A 649 -28.45 8.07 -30.96
C ARG A 649 -29.49 9.20 -31.00
N ARG A 650 -29.12 10.40 -30.55
CA ARG A 650 -30.00 11.58 -30.61
C ARG A 650 -30.42 11.89 -32.04
N ARG A 651 -29.48 11.96 -32.98
CA ARG A 651 -29.76 12.21 -34.41
C ARG A 651 -30.66 11.14 -35.03
N LEU A 652 -30.45 9.86 -34.68
CA LEU A 652 -31.27 8.76 -35.19
C LEU A 652 -32.69 8.81 -34.61
N SER A 653 -32.85 9.09 -33.32
CA SER A 653 -34.18 9.22 -32.69
C SER A 653 -34.96 10.47 -33.15
N GLU A 654 -34.29 11.52 -33.62
CA GLU A 654 -34.96 12.69 -34.22
C GLU A 654 -35.40 12.44 -35.68
N ARG A 655 -34.63 11.65 -36.44
CA ARG A 655 -34.89 11.38 -37.87
C ARG A 655 -35.77 10.15 -38.12
N THR A 656 -35.90 9.27 -37.14
CA THR A 656 -36.67 8.03 -37.21
C THR A 656 -37.53 7.91 -35.97
N GLU A 657 -38.73 7.31 -36.05
CA GLU A 657 -39.57 7.05 -34.86
C GLU A 657 -39.00 5.91 -33.95
N LEU A 658 -37.74 5.53 -34.14
CA LEU A 658 -37.11 4.40 -33.45
C LEU A 658 -36.59 4.81 -32.06
N LYS A 659 -37.11 4.12 -31.03
CA LYS A 659 -36.67 4.27 -29.63
C LYS A 659 -35.43 3.42 -29.35
N LEU A 660 -34.25 3.92 -29.74
CA LEU A 660 -32.96 3.25 -29.54
C LEU A 660 -32.38 3.49 -28.14
N SER A 661 -31.88 2.43 -27.52
CA SER A 661 -31.19 2.46 -26.23
C SER A 661 -29.67 2.38 -26.41
N MET A 662 -28.91 2.85 -25.41
CA MET A 662 -27.45 2.66 -25.40
C MET A 662 -27.06 1.17 -25.44
N ASN A 663 -27.88 0.33 -24.82
CA ASN A 663 -27.68 -1.12 -24.79
C ASN A 663 -27.72 -1.73 -26.21
N ASP A 664 -28.53 -1.17 -27.11
CA ASP A 664 -28.67 -1.67 -28.49
C ASP A 664 -27.35 -1.50 -29.26
N PHE A 665 -26.67 -0.37 -29.08
CA PHE A 665 -25.34 -0.11 -29.67
C PHE A 665 -24.26 -1.02 -29.08
N ILE A 666 -24.29 -1.25 -27.76
CA ILE A 666 -23.32 -2.13 -27.10
C ILE A 666 -23.50 -3.59 -27.55
N ILE A 667 -24.75 -4.04 -27.70
CA ILE A 667 -25.06 -5.36 -28.25
C ILE A 667 -24.50 -5.50 -29.67
N LYS A 668 -24.73 -4.50 -30.55
CA LYS A 668 -24.22 -4.53 -31.91
C LYS A 668 -22.69 -4.50 -31.95
N ALA A 669 -22.04 -3.67 -31.13
CA ALA A 669 -20.59 -3.60 -31.02
C ALA A 669 -19.98 -4.94 -30.56
N CYS A 670 -20.57 -5.57 -29.53
CA CYS A 670 -20.14 -6.89 -29.06
C CYS A 670 -20.34 -7.96 -30.13
N ALA A 671 -21.45 -7.93 -30.88
CA ALA A 671 -21.71 -8.90 -31.93
C ALA A 671 -20.68 -8.82 -33.07
N LEU A 672 -20.31 -7.61 -33.49
CA LEU A 672 -19.26 -7.39 -34.48
C LEU A 672 -17.89 -7.84 -33.94
N ALA A 673 -17.57 -7.50 -32.69
CA ALA A 673 -16.32 -7.91 -32.06
C ALA A 673 -16.20 -9.44 -31.90
N LEU A 674 -17.28 -10.15 -31.58
CA LEU A 674 -17.32 -11.62 -31.50
C LEU A 674 -17.14 -12.28 -32.87
N ARG A 675 -17.58 -11.63 -33.95
CA ARG A 675 -17.34 -12.10 -35.32
C ARG A 675 -15.88 -11.90 -35.74
N SER A 676 -15.28 -10.76 -35.37
CA SER A 676 -13.87 -10.45 -35.65
C SER A 676 -12.89 -11.21 -34.76
N VAL A 677 -13.28 -11.57 -33.53
CA VAL A 677 -12.47 -12.34 -32.58
C VAL A 677 -13.20 -13.62 -32.19
N PRO A 678 -13.28 -14.58 -33.13
CA PRO A 678 -14.07 -15.79 -32.94
C PRO A 678 -13.42 -16.78 -31.94
N GLU A 679 -12.16 -16.56 -31.54
CA GLU A 679 -11.50 -17.25 -30.41
C GLU A 679 -12.15 -16.92 -29.06
N LEU A 680 -12.84 -15.79 -28.95
CA LEU A 680 -13.58 -15.41 -27.74
C LEU A 680 -14.95 -16.12 -27.67
N ASN A 681 -15.55 -16.43 -28.83
CA ASN A 681 -16.89 -17.05 -28.93
C ASN A 681 -16.82 -18.58 -28.80
N VAL A 682 -16.34 -19.05 -27.64
CA VAL A 682 -16.06 -20.46 -27.36
C VAL A 682 -16.82 -20.96 -26.13
N GLN A 683 -16.98 -22.28 -26.06
CA GLN A 683 -17.46 -22.99 -24.88
C GLN A 683 -16.43 -24.00 -24.42
N TRP A 684 -16.24 -24.09 -23.11
CA TRP A 684 -15.39 -25.11 -22.50
C TRP A 684 -16.19 -26.41 -22.35
N CYS A 685 -15.84 -27.44 -23.12
CA CYS A 685 -16.31 -28.80 -22.93
C CYS A 685 -15.18 -29.60 -22.26
N ASP A 686 -15.47 -30.46 -21.29
CA ASP A 686 -14.44 -31.17 -20.52
C ASP A 686 -13.43 -31.93 -21.41
N GLY A 687 -12.26 -31.31 -21.66
CA GLY A 687 -11.19 -31.83 -22.52
C GLY A 687 -11.07 -31.21 -23.93
N SER A 688 -11.96 -30.29 -24.35
CA SER A 688 -11.89 -29.61 -25.65
C SER A 688 -12.56 -28.23 -25.65
N ILE A 689 -12.01 -27.27 -26.40
CA ILE A 689 -12.64 -25.96 -26.63
C ILE A 689 -13.56 -26.07 -27.86
N ARG A 690 -14.85 -25.78 -27.70
CA ARG A 690 -15.82 -25.75 -28.80
C ARG A 690 -16.05 -24.32 -29.26
N ARG A 691 -15.62 -23.98 -30.48
CA ARG A 691 -15.91 -22.69 -31.11
C ARG A 691 -17.30 -22.70 -31.76
N ILE A 692 -18.07 -21.64 -31.53
CA ILE A 692 -19.43 -21.52 -32.06
C ILE A 692 -19.44 -20.47 -33.19
N PRO A 693 -19.91 -20.83 -34.40
CA PRO A 693 -19.94 -19.89 -35.52
C PRO A 693 -21.09 -18.87 -35.43
N SER A 694 -22.19 -19.20 -34.75
CA SER A 694 -23.28 -18.23 -34.49
C SER A 694 -22.94 -17.30 -33.34
N VAL A 695 -23.36 -16.04 -33.45
CA VAL A 695 -23.19 -15.03 -32.41
C VAL A 695 -24.52 -14.79 -31.71
N ASP A 696 -24.72 -15.48 -30.59
CA ASP A 696 -25.95 -15.42 -29.80
C ASP A 696 -25.69 -14.72 -28.46
N ILE A 697 -26.29 -13.55 -28.25
CA ILE A 697 -26.03 -12.71 -27.08
C ILE A 697 -27.18 -12.81 -26.08
N SER A 698 -26.86 -13.30 -24.89
CA SER A 698 -27.75 -13.35 -23.73
C SER A 698 -27.72 -12.02 -22.98
N ILE A 699 -28.87 -11.49 -22.58
CA ILE A 699 -28.95 -10.19 -21.90
C ILE A 699 -29.57 -10.39 -20.53
N ALA A 700 -28.85 -9.98 -19.48
CA ALA A 700 -29.31 -10.14 -18.11
C ALA A 700 -30.46 -9.15 -17.80
N VAL A 701 -31.66 -9.67 -17.55
CA VAL A 701 -32.87 -8.90 -17.22
C VAL A 701 -33.34 -9.24 -15.81
N ALA A 702 -33.50 -8.22 -14.97
CA ALA A 702 -34.05 -8.38 -13.63
C ALA A 702 -35.58 -8.57 -13.69
N THR A 703 -36.09 -9.60 -13.00
CA THR A 703 -37.52 -9.86 -12.81
C THR A 703 -37.85 -9.97 -11.32
N PRO A 704 -39.13 -9.84 -10.90
CA PRO A 704 -39.52 -10.00 -9.50
C PRO A 704 -39.12 -11.36 -8.90
N ASN A 705 -39.06 -12.40 -9.73
CA ASN A 705 -38.73 -13.76 -9.30
C ASN A 705 -37.23 -14.05 -9.29
N GLY A 706 -36.41 -13.19 -9.91
CA GLY A 706 -34.95 -13.33 -10.00
C GLY A 706 -34.37 -12.84 -11.33
N LEU A 707 -33.09 -13.11 -11.55
CA LEU A 707 -32.42 -12.77 -12.81
C LEU A 707 -32.72 -13.83 -13.88
N ILE A 708 -33.14 -13.40 -15.06
CA ILE A 708 -33.30 -14.26 -16.24
C ILE A 708 -32.54 -13.65 -17.43
N THR A 709 -32.05 -14.51 -18.32
CA THR A 709 -31.17 -14.12 -19.43
C THR A 709 -31.78 -14.52 -20.78
N PRO A 710 -32.72 -13.73 -21.35
CA PRO A 710 -33.18 -13.95 -22.72
C PRO A 710 -32.02 -13.87 -23.73
N ILE A 711 -32.12 -14.65 -24.80
CA ILE A 711 -31.10 -14.79 -25.84
C ILE A 711 -31.58 -14.09 -27.12
N LEU A 712 -30.72 -13.22 -27.68
CA LEU A 712 -30.85 -12.74 -29.05
C LEU A 712 -30.01 -13.63 -29.96
N PHE A 713 -30.66 -14.25 -30.95
CA PHE A 713 -30.00 -15.16 -31.90
C PHE A 713 -29.45 -14.42 -33.13
N ASN A 714 -28.27 -14.84 -33.61
CA ASN A 714 -27.60 -14.33 -34.81
C ASN A 714 -27.51 -12.79 -34.86
N VAL A 715 -27.05 -12.19 -33.77
CA VAL A 715 -27.08 -10.72 -33.57
C VAL A 715 -26.20 -9.97 -34.57
N ASP A 716 -25.13 -10.62 -35.04
CA ASP A 716 -24.22 -10.07 -36.03
C ASP A 716 -24.93 -9.72 -37.35
N GLN A 717 -25.94 -10.49 -37.73
CA GLN A 717 -26.72 -10.33 -38.97
C GLN A 717 -27.89 -9.33 -38.83
N LEU A 718 -28.26 -8.94 -37.62
CA LEU A 718 -29.41 -8.08 -37.38
C LEU A 718 -29.06 -6.60 -37.49
N ALA A 719 -29.99 -5.82 -38.04
CA ALA A 719 -29.92 -4.36 -38.00
C ALA A 719 -30.28 -3.82 -36.60
N LEU A 720 -29.87 -2.60 -36.29
CA LEU A 720 -30.00 -2.01 -34.95
C LEU A 720 -31.46 -1.85 -34.49
N ASP A 721 -32.36 -1.54 -35.42
CA ASP A 721 -33.81 -1.46 -35.20
C ASP A 721 -34.40 -2.84 -34.86
N GLN A 722 -33.97 -3.89 -35.56
CA GLN A 722 -34.37 -5.27 -35.30
C GLN A 722 -33.89 -5.76 -33.93
N ILE A 723 -32.66 -5.41 -33.55
CA ILE A 723 -32.10 -5.70 -32.22
C ILE A 723 -32.95 -5.05 -31.13
N SER A 724 -33.23 -3.75 -31.28
CA SER A 724 -34.05 -2.98 -30.31
C SER A 724 -35.46 -3.54 -30.17
N GLY A 725 -36.10 -3.89 -31.30
CA GLY A 725 -37.44 -4.49 -31.33
C GLY A 725 -37.50 -5.85 -30.62
N ARG A 726 -36.61 -6.78 -30.99
CA ARG A 726 -36.54 -8.13 -30.42
C ARG A 726 -36.19 -8.11 -28.93
N LEU A 727 -35.25 -7.25 -28.53
CA LEU A 727 -34.89 -7.09 -27.12
C LEU A 727 -36.06 -6.61 -26.28
N ARG A 728 -36.82 -5.62 -26.76
CA ARG A 728 -37.98 -5.09 -26.04
C ARG A 728 -39.07 -6.13 -25.85
N GLU A 729 -39.33 -6.94 -26.87
CA GLU A 729 -40.29 -8.05 -26.80
C GLU A 729 -39.85 -9.13 -25.81
N LEU A 730 -38.60 -9.59 -25.91
CA LEU A 730 -38.04 -10.61 -25.01
C LEU A 730 -37.97 -10.11 -23.56
N ALA A 731 -37.60 -8.84 -23.34
CA ALA A 731 -37.58 -8.25 -22.01
C ALA A 731 -38.98 -8.10 -21.41
N GLY A 732 -39.99 -7.80 -22.23
CA GLY A 732 -41.40 -7.79 -21.81
C GLY A 732 -41.85 -9.19 -21.37
N ARG A 733 -41.65 -10.20 -22.23
CA ARG A 733 -41.99 -11.60 -21.93
C ARG A 733 -41.20 -12.16 -20.74
N ALA A 734 -39.97 -11.71 -20.53
CA ALA A 734 -39.15 -12.05 -19.37
C ALA A 734 -39.78 -11.56 -18.06
N ARG A 735 -40.21 -10.29 -18.01
CA ARG A 735 -40.87 -9.70 -16.84
C ARG A 735 -42.21 -10.35 -16.55
N ASP A 736 -42.96 -10.71 -17.60
CA ASP A 736 -44.25 -11.39 -17.50
C ASP A 736 -44.13 -12.90 -17.20
N GLY A 737 -42.91 -13.45 -17.17
CA GLY A 737 -42.67 -14.89 -16.92
C GLY A 737 -43.14 -15.82 -18.05
N ARG A 738 -43.27 -15.32 -19.28
CA ARG A 738 -43.79 -16.03 -20.46
C ARG A 738 -42.72 -16.47 -21.46
N LEU A 739 -41.45 -16.46 -21.08
CA LEU A 739 -40.36 -16.93 -21.94
C LEU A 739 -40.37 -18.45 -22.09
N ARG A 740 -40.13 -18.93 -23.31
CA ARG A 740 -39.96 -20.36 -23.58
C ARG A 740 -38.56 -20.80 -23.15
N PRO A 741 -38.36 -22.07 -22.72
CA PRO A 741 -37.05 -22.58 -22.32
C PRO A 741 -35.92 -22.33 -23.34
N GLU A 742 -36.24 -22.45 -24.62
CA GLU A 742 -35.32 -22.22 -25.74
C GLU A 742 -34.81 -20.77 -25.81
N GLU A 743 -35.56 -19.81 -25.27
CA GLU A 743 -35.23 -18.38 -25.35
C GLU A 743 -34.30 -17.92 -24.23
N PHE A 744 -34.00 -18.77 -23.23
CA PHE A 744 -33.09 -18.44 -22.12
C PHE A 744 -32.09 -19.56 -21.77
N GLN A 745 -32.09 -20.66 -22.54
CA GLN A 745 -31.11 -21.75 -22.41
C GLN A 745 -30.24 -21.83 -23.66
N GLY A 746 -28.93 -21.76 -23.46
CA GLY A 746 -27.96 -21.68 -24.55
C GLY A 746 -27.26 -20.32 -24.56
N GLY A 747 -27.19 -19.69 -25.73
CA GLY A 747 -26.43 -18.46 -25.92
C GLY A 747 -24.92 -18.70 -25.90
N THR A 748 -24.19 -17.87 -26.62
CA THR A 748 -22.73 -18.00 -26.74
C THR A 748 -21.99 -16.97 -25.90
N PHE A 749 -22.61 -15.81 -25.67
CA PHE A 749 -22.04 -14.71 -24.87
C PHE A 749 -23.11 -14.07 -23.98
N THR A 750 -22.72 -13.46 -22.85
CA THR A 750 -23.66 -12.72 -21.99
C THR A 750 -23.23 -11.26 -21.81
N ILE A 751 -24.20 -10.34 -21.84
CA ILE A 751 -24.06 -8.94 -21.44
C ILE A 751 -24.89 -8.69 -20.19
N SER A 752 -24.25 -8.12 -19.16
CA SER A 752 -24.89 -7.68 -17.92
C SER A 752 -24.68 -6.18 -17.75
N ASN A 753 -25.77 -5.42 -17.73
CA ASN A 753 -25.72 -3.95 -17.64
C ASN A 753 -26.37 -3.49 -16.33
N LEU A 754 -25.56 -2.91 -15.43
CA LEU A 754 -26.04 -2.26 -14.20
C LEU A 754 -25.94 -0.73 -14.28
N GLY A 755 -25.40 -0.19 -15.38
CA GLY A 755 -25.25 1.25 -15.58
C GLY A 755 -26.58 2.01 -15.64
N MET A 756 -27.68 1.33 -15.97
CA MET A 756 -29.02 1.91 -15.93
C MET A 756 -29.47 2.38 -14.53
N PHE A 757 -28.88 1.82 -13.47
CA PHE A 757 -29.19 2.20 -12.08
C PHE A 757 -28.34 3.36 -11.55
N GLY A 758 -27.34 3.82 -12.31
CA GLY A 758 -26.48 4.97 -12.00
C GLY A 758 -25.60 4.86 -10.74
N SER A 759 -25.81 3.83 -9.91
CA SER A 759 -25.17 3.67 -8.59
C SER A 759 -23.92 2.78 -8.63
N VAL A 760 -23.64 2.13 -9.75
CA VAL A 760 -22.56 1.15 -9.91
C VAL A 760 -21.66 1.58 -11.05
N SER A 761 -20.48 2.10 -10.74
CA SER A 761 -19.52 2.60 -11.74
C SER A 761 -18.74 1.48 -12.44
N ASN A 762 -18.39 0.41 -11.73
CA ASN A 762 -17.79 -0.80 -12.26
C ASN A 762 -18.23 -2.03 -11.44
N PHE A 763 -18.42 -3.18 -12.08
CA PHE A 763 -18.66 -4.45 -11.40
C PHE A 763 -18.13 -5.63 -12.21
N THR A 764 -17.92 -6.76 -11.54
CA THR A 764 -17.54 -8.02 -12.17
C THR A 764 -18.72 -8.99 -12.13
N ALA A 765 -19.00 -9.64 -13.25
CA ALA A 765 -20.08 -10.62 -13.36
C ALA A 765 -19.54 -12.05 -13.24
N ILE A 766 -20.40 -12.98 -12.84
CA ILE A 766 -20.08 -14.42 -12.81
C ILE A 766 -20.50 -15.00 -14.16
N ILE A 767 -19.61 -15.74 -14.80
CA ILE A 767 -19.86 -16.39 -16.10
C ILE A 767 -21.03 -17.37 -15.96
N ASN A 768 -21.93 -17.39 -16.95
CA ASN A 768 -23.05 -18.32 -17.01
C ASN A 768 -22.67 -19.57 -17.84
N PRO A 769 -22.36 -20.73 -17.20
CA PRO A 769 -21.96 -21.92 -17.95
C PRO A 769 -23.11 -22.41 -18.85
N PRO A 770 -22.84 -22.86 -20.09
CA PRO A 770 -21.55 -23.30 -20.65
C PRO A 770 -20.71 -22.20 -21.35
N GLN A 771 -21.11 -20.93 -21.29
CA GLN A 771 -20.39 -19.84 -21.96
C GLN A 771 -19.01 -19.59 -21.33
N ALA A 772 -18.06 -19.09 -22.11
CA ALA A 772 -16.71 -18.80 -21.63
C ALA A 772 -16.49 -17.34 -21.19
N ALA A 773 -17.39 -16.40 -21.52
CA ALA A 773 -17.20 -14.99 -21.20
C ALA A 773 -18.53 -14.24 -20.93
N ILE A 774 -18.43 -13.17 -20.13
CA ILE A 774 -19.52 -12.23 -19.82
C ILE A 774 -18.98 -10.80 -19.75
N LEU A 775 -19.68 -9.85 -20.38
CA LEU A 775 -19.35 -8.42 -20.33
C LEU A 775 -20.23 -7.70 -19.30
N ALA A 776 -19.60 -7.06 -18.32
CA ALA A 776 -20.25 -6.23 -17.31
C ALA A 776 -20.13 -4.74 -17.68
N ILE A 777 -21.25 -4.01 -17.67
CA ILE A 777 -21.32 -2.60 -18.09
C ILE A 777 -21.74 -1.72 -16.90
N GLY A 778 -20.85 -0.82 -16.50
CA GLY A 778 -21.05 0.13 -15.42
C GLY A 778 -21.85 1.37 -15.79
N GLY A 779 -22.05 2.24 -14.81
CA GLY A 779 -22.72 3.54 -14.94
C GLY A 779 -21.88 4.53 -15.74
N MET A 780 -22.57 5.45 -16.40
CA MET A 780 -21.94 6.54 -17.13
C MET A 780 -21.62 7.69 -16.17
N GLU A 781 -20.38 8.14 -16.21
CA GLU A 781 -19.84 9.24 -15.40
C GLU A 781 -19.31 10.33 -16.33
N LYS A 782 -19.23 11.57 -15.83
CA LYS A 782 -18.64 12.68 -16.58
C LYS A 782 -17.30 13.03 -15.98
N HIS A 783 -16.26 13.01 -16.80
CA HIS A 783 -14.89 13.33 -16.41
C HIS A 783 -14.38 14.54 -17.18
N PHE A 784 -13.45 15.28 -16.60
CA PHE A 784 -12.78 16.39 -17.28
C PHE A 784 -11.51 15.87 -17.94
N GLU A 785 -11.49 15.89 -19.27
CA GLU A 785 -10.30 15.56 -20.05
C GLU A 785 -9.49 16.85 -20.26
N PRO A 786 -8.19 16.88 -19.89
CA PRO A 786 -7.32 18.00 -20.16
C PRO A 786 -6.98 18.03 -21.65
N ASP A 787 -7.78 18.73 -22.43
CA ASP A 787 -7.43 19.05 -23.80
C ASP A 787 -6.24 20.02 -23.74
N GLY A 788 -5.18 19.78 -24.52
CA GLY A 788 -3.92 20.53 -24.53
C GLY A 788 -4.06 22.03 -24.88
N THR A 789 -5.29 22.54 -24.96
CA THR A 789 -5.71 23.89 -25.28
C THR A 789 -6.40 24.60 -24.11
N LYS A 790 -5.79 24.64 -22.91
CA LYS A 790 -6.18 25.49 -21.75
C LYS A 790 -7.66 25.47 -21.28
N ARG A 791 -8.55 24.64 -21.85
CA ARG A 791 -9.96 24.51 -21.46
C ARG A 791 -10.28 23.03 -21.28
N PRO A 792 -10.61 22.57 -20.07
CA PRO A 792 -10.96 21.16 -19.83
C PRO A 792 -12.29 20.84 -20.51
N LYS A 793 -12.35 19.73 -21.26
CA LYS A 793 -13.56 19.25 -21.94
C LYS A 793 -14.28 18.26 -21.02
N LEU A 794 -15.59 18.44 -20.85
CA LEU A 794 -16.42 17.48 -20.11
C LEU A 794 -16.77 16.32 -21.04
N VAL A 795 -16.30 15.13 -20.71
CA VAL A 795 -16.44 13.90 -21.51
C VAL A 795 -17.26 12.88 -20.74
N SER A 796 -18.24 12.25 -21.39
CA SER A 796 -19.04 11.17 -20.78
C SER A 796 -18.37 9.82 -21.03
N GLU A 797 -18.10 9.06 -19.98
CA GLU A 797 -17.38 7.78 -20.04
C GLU A 797 -18.09 6.72 -19.19
N PHE A 798 -18.02 5.45 -19.61
CA PHE A 798 -18.50 4.33 -18.79
C PHE A 798 -17.49 3.18 -18.80
N GLY A 799 -17.41 2.47 -17.67
CA GLY A 799 -16.52 1.31 -17.52
C GLY A 799 -17.16 0.03 -18.06
N VAL A 800 -16.39 -0.77 -18.78
CA VAL A 800 -16.73 -2.15 -19.16
C VAL A 800 -15.72 -3.13 -18.57
N THR A 801 -16.20 -4.26 -18.07
CA THR A 801 -15.36 -5.34 -17.53
C THR A 801 -15.74 -6.68 -18.14
N LEU A 802 -14.84 -7.23 -18.95
CA LEU A 802 -14.94 -8.57 -19.51
C LEU A 802 -14.45 -9.59 -18.48
N CYS A 803 -15.30 -10.53 -18.09
CA CYS A 803 -14.94 -11.67 -17.26
C CYS A 803 -14.91 -12.92 -18.15
N TYR A 804 -13.79 -13.64 -18.19
CA TYR A 804 -13.60 -14.78 -19.10
C TYR A 804 -12.94 -15.98 -18.42
N ASP A 805 -13.15 -17.18 -18.98
CA ASP A 805 -12.52 -18.42 -18.52
C ASP A 805 -11.08 -18.48 -19.01
N ALA A 806 -10.12 -18.34 -18.08
CA ALA A 806 -8.69 -18.34 -18.38
C ALA A 806 -8.14 -19.68 -18.89
N ARG A 807 -8.97 -20.74 -18.96
CA ARG A 807 -8.61 -22.00 -19.62
C ARG A 807 -8.93 -22.00 -21.11
N ALA A 808 -9.92 -21.20 -21.53
CA ALA A 808 -10.44 -21.19 -22.89
C ALA A 808 -9.98 -19.96 -23.68
N ILE A 809 -9.75 -18.83 -23.00
CA ILE A 809 -9.47 -17.54 -23.62
C ILE A 809 -8.17 -16.98 -23.02
N GLU A 810 -7.23 -16.62 -23.89
CA GLU A 810 -5.98 -15.96 -23.53
C GLU A 810 -6.16 -14.44 -23.36
N TRP A 811 -5.26 -13.81 -22.60
CA TRP A 811 -5.37 -12.39 -22.27
C TRP A 811 -5.24 -11.47 -23.49
N GLN A 812 -4.46 -11.86 -24.52
CA GLN A 812 -4.34 -11.11 -25.78
C GLN A 812 -5.68 -11.08 -26.54
N THR A 813 -6.39 -12.21 -26.59
CA THR A 813 -7.71 -12.32 -27.22
C THR A 813 -8.74 -11.45 -26.50
N ALA A 814 -8.72 -11.45 -25.16
CA ALA A 814 -9.58 -10.60 -24.34
C ALA A 814 -9.29 -9.11 -24.57
N LYS A 815 -8.01 -8.71 -24.67
CA LYS A 815 -7.58 -7.34 -25.00
C LYS A 815 -8.10 -6.93 -26.39
N ARG A 816 -7.83 -7.74 -27.43
CA ARG A 816 -8.26 -7.47 -28.80
C ARG A 816 -9.77 -7.28 -28.91
N PHE A 817 -10.55 -8.12 -28.22
CA PHE A 817 -12.00 -7.96 -28.17
C PHE A 817 -12.41 -6.62 -27.54
N LEU A 818 -11.82 -6.24 -26.41
CA LEU A 818 -12.14 -4.97 -25.74
C LEU A 818 -11.72 -3.75 -26.57
N ASP A 819 -10.59 -3.81 -27.27
CA ASP A 819 -10.13 -2.74 -28.16
C ASP A 819 -11.10 -2.52 -29.32
N ILE A 820 -11.59 -3.61 -29.94
CA ILE A 820 -12.60 -3.54 -30.99
C ILE A 820 -13.92 -2.96 -30.45
N VAL A 821 -14.39 -3.41 -29.28
CA VAL A 821 -15.61 -2.88 -28.66
C VAL A 821 -15.45 -1.40 -28.31
N LYS A 822 -14.29 -1.00 -27.79
CA LYS A 822 -13.97 0.40 -27.46
C LYS A 822 -13.99 1.27 -28.71
N ASN A 823 -13.32 0.84 -29.78
CA ASN A 823 -13.29 1.59 -31.04
C ASN A 823 -14.68 1.67 -31.68
N ALA A 824 -15.43 0.56 -31.67
CA ALA A 824 -16.81 0.49 -32.15
C ALA A 824 -17.74 1.50 -31.47
N LEU A 825 -17.55 1.75 -30.17
CA LEU A 825 -18.41 2.64 -29.39
C LEU A 825 -17.88 4.08 -29.31
N THR A 826 -16.58 4.28 -29.46
CA THR A 826 -15.96 5.63 -29.48
C THR A 826 -16.18 6.32 -30.82
N SER A 827 -16.08 5.57 -31.93
CA SER A 827 -16.24 6.08 -33.31
C SER A 827 -17.41 5.40 -34.00
N PRO A 828 -18.61 6.02 -34.04
CA PRO A 828 -19.84 5.37 -34.51
C PRO A 828 -19.79 4.95 -35.99
N GLU A 829 -18.99 5.59 -36.84
CA GLU A 829 -18.73 5.18 -38.22
C GLU A 829 -18.20 3.74 -38.35
N SER A 830 -17.43 3.27 -37.36
CA SER A 830 -16.89 1.90 -37.38
C SER A 830 -17.97 0.82 -37.21
N LEU A 831 -19.14 1.16 -36.66
CA LEU A 831 -20.30 0.27 -36.62
C LEU A 831 -20.96 0.07 -38.00
N LEU A 832 -20.69 0.95 -38.96
CA LEU A 832 -21.33 0.95 -40.29
C LEU A 832 -20.48 0.25 -41.36
N VAL A 833 -19.16 0.38 -41.32
CA VAL A 833 -18.27 -0.06 -42.41
C VAL A 833 -17.85 -1.54 -42.31
N GLY A 834 -18.04 -2.19 -41.15
CA GLY A 834 -17.52 -3.54 -40.92
C GLY A 834 -16.03 -3.49 -40.63
N ILE A 835 -15.62 -4.09 -39.51
CA ILE A 835 -14.34 -3.81 -38.84
C ILE A 835 -13.14 -4.58 -39.47
N GLU A 836 -13.38 -5.37 -40.52
CA GLU A 836 -12.37 -6.27 -41.11
C GLU A 836 -11.17 -5.55 -41.75
N HIS A 837 -11.29 -4.27 -42.15
CA HIS A 837 -10.20 -3.53 -42.82
C HIS A 837 -9.33 -2.62 -41.94
N LEU A 838 -9.64 -2.43 -40.66
CA LEU A 838 -8.95 -1.43 -39.82
C LEU A 838 -7.76 -1.98 -39.01
N PHE A 839 -7.52 -3.29 -39.02
CA PHE A 839 -6.55 -3.94 -38.12
C PHE A 839 -5.46 -4.76 -38.83
N GLU A 840 -5.46 -4.87 -40.16
CA GLU A 840 -4.33 -5.50 -40.89
C GLU A 840 -3.07 -4.62 -40.87
N ASP A 841 -3.20 -3.30 -40.67
CA ASP A 841 -2.08 -2.35 -40.70
C ASP A 841 -1.34 -2.19 -39.35
N GLU A 842 -1.91 -2.64 -38.23
CA GLU A 842 -1.29 -2.50 -36.89
C GLU A 842 -0.37 -3.68 -36.50
N GLU A 843 -0.64 -4.90 -36.98
CA GLU A 843 0.26 -6.05 -36.75
C GLU A 843 1.62 -5.85 -37.43
N ALA A 844 1.67 -5.13 -38.56
CA ALA A 844 2.91 -4.76 -39.23
C ALA A 844 3.72 -3.68 -38.48
N ASN A 845 3.05 -2.78 -37.75
CA ASN A 845 3.71 -1.69 -37.01
C ASN A 845 4.23 -2.12 -35.63
N LEU A 846 3.64 -3.16 -35.03
CA LEU A 846 4.09 -3.71 -33.75
C LEU A 846 5.43 -4.46 -33.84
N GLU A 847 5.79 -5.01 -35.00
CA GLU A 847 7.11 -5.61 -35.24
C GLU A 847 8.22 -4.56 -35.50
N GLU A 848 7.85 -3.31 -35.79
CA GLU A 848 8.80 -2.21 -36.01
C GLU A 848 9.06 -1.37 -34.75
N MET A 849 8.06 -1.27 -33.85
CA MET A 849 8.18 -0.54 -32.57
C MET A 849 9.13 -1.19 -31.54
N ASP A 850 9.39 -2.50 -31.64
CA ASP A 850 10.34 -3.20 -30.77
C ASP A 850 11.82 -2.92 -31.15
N LYS A 851 12.08 -2.17 -32.25
CA LYS A 851 13.44 -1.93 -32.73
C LYS A 851 14.07 -0.60 -32.31
N HIS A 852 13.31 0.44 -31.93
CA HIS A 852 13.88 1.74 -31.52
C HIS A 852 13.01 2.53 -30.51
N PRO A 853 13.37 2.56 -29.21
CA PRO A 853 12.54 3.19 -28.17
C PRO A 853 12.92 4.65 -27.83
N PHE A 854 13.86 5.27 -28.54
CA PHE A 854 14.32 6.63 -28.24
C PHE A 854 14.17 7.52 -29.47
N GLU A 855 13.11 8.34 -29.49
CA GLU A 855 13.05 9.71 -30.04
C GLU A 855 11.60 10.13 -30.32
N ALA A 856 10.90 10.65 -29.30
CA ALA A 856 9.78 11.58 -29.52
C ALA A 856 9.48 12.37 -28.23
N ASN A 857 9.40 13.70 -28.38
CA ASN A 857 8.90 14.73 -27.43
C ASN A 857 9.92 15.48 -26.57
N THR A 858 10.63 16.42 -27.22
CA THR A 858 11.12 17.65 -26.57
C THR A 858 10.68 18.87 -27.37
N LYS A 859 9.64 19.58 -26.91
CA LYS A 859 9.43 21.01 -27.16
C LYS A 859 8.83 21.64 -25.90
N ILE A 860 9.68 22.30 -25.12
CA ILE A 860 9.31 23.14 -23.97
C ILE A 860 9.15 24.57 -24.45
N GLY A 861 8.07 25.23 -24.04
CA GLY A 861 7.72 26.60 -24.41
C GLY A 861 8.59 27.65 -23.69
N LYS A 862 8.80 28.78 -24.37
CA LYS A 862 9.65 29.91 -23.95
C LYS A 862 9.12 30.71 -22.74
N ASP A 863 7.94 30.40 -22.23
CA ASP A 863 7.25 31.24 -21.23
C ASP A 863 7.61 30.89 -19.78
N ASP A 864 8.30 29.77 -19.53
CA ASP A 864 8.70 29.33 -18.18
C ASP A 864 10.00 29.99 -17.68
N GLU A 865 10.75 30.68 -18.56
CA GLU A 865 12.06 31.27 -18.25
C GLU A 865 11.96 32.60 -17.48
N GLU A 866 10.85 33.33 -17.59
CA GLU A 866 10.59 34.55 -16.82
C GLU A 866 10.10 34.29 -15.40
N LEU A 867 9.31 33.23 -15.19
CA LEU A 867 8.79 32.85 -13.88
C LEU A 867 9.90 32.39 -12.93
N VAL A 868 10.95 31.78 -13.47
CA VAL A 868 12.14 31.37 -12.72
C VAL A 868 13.01 32.57 -12.31
N LYS A 869 13.07 33.64 -13.12
CA LYS A 869 13.81 34.87 -12.77
C LYS A 869 13.16 35.67 -11.64
N LEU A 870 11.83 35.55 -11.47
CA LEU A 870 11.07 36.25 -10.44
C LEU A 870 11.07 35.52 -9.09
N LEU A 871 11.30 34.20 -9.07
CA LEU A 871 11.43 33.40 -7.85
C LEU A 871 12.87 33.37 -7.28
N LEU A 872 13.87 33.81 -8.07
CA LEU A 872 15.28 33.90 -7.68
C LEU A 872 15.72 35.30 -7.23
N ARG A 873 14.82 36.29 -7.26
CA ARG A 873 14.96 37.56 -6.54
C ARG A 873 14.18 37.48 -5.23
#